data_AF-A0AA88MZC2-F1
#
_entry.id   AF-A0AA88MZC2-F1
#
_cell.length_a   1.000
_cell.length_b   1.000
_cell.length_c   1.000
_cell.angle_alpha   90.00
_cell.angle_beta   90.00
_cell.angle_gamma   90.00
#
_symmetry.space_group_name_H-M   'P 1'
#
loop_
_entity.id
_entity.type
_entity.pdbx_description
1 polymer ?
#
loop_
_entity_poly.entity_id
_entity_poly.type
_entity_poly.pdbx_seq_one_letter_code
_entity_poly.pdbx_strand_id
1 'polypeptide(L)'
;MALTIFSWSYKHRLLLFLGLGYWARDFDWQLRSVSLRGRRTHDPPRLLGDVTKGQIAVPRGHPASPNSRLQHSGGAILRNRNSAGRQDATMYPTSLTQLARANPFSAPLFTLQKVEEPQSLHGQKTRRLAAAAVTEEGDSCEFGSQKYFVLCGFGGILSCGTTHTAVVPLDLVKCRMQVNPSKYKSIGNGFAVTVREDGVRGLAKGWAPTFIGYSMQGLCKFGFYEVFKIFYSDLLGEENTYLWRTSLYLAASASAEFFADIALAPMEAVKVRIQTQPGYANTLRQCVPKMYAEEGLWAFYKGVVPLWMRQIPYTMMKFACFERTVEMLYKYVVPKPRSECSKPEQLVVTFVAGYIAGVFCAIVSHPADSVVSVLNKEKGSTAFQVLKRLGPKGVWKGLVARIIMIGTLTALQWFIYDSVKVYFRLPRPPPPEMPESLKKKLGLTDCDSGGNVSAAARSPTSSSSPSPSLPRPLPCPCPRLPPSCCQPPRPPPDRQTDIHHPLADTSVQTCIMSTVQEKLLRPVAGSSTQSPRNKVTVVGVGQVGMACAVSILLRDLCDELALVDVMEDRLKGEMMDLQHGSLFLKCPKIVADKDYSVTANSRLVVVTAGVRQQEGESRLNLVQRNVNVFKSIIPQIVKYSPDCIIIVVSNPVDVLTYVTWKLSGLPKHRVIGSGTNLDSARFRYMMAETLGIHASSLNGWVLGEHGDTSVPVWSGTNVAGVNLQKLNPEIGTDADKEQWKNVHKAVVDSAYEVIKLKGYTNWAIGMSVSDLTETIVKNLSRVHPVSTMVKDMYGIGSEVFLSLPCVLSSNGVSSVVNMTLTDDEVAQLKKSADTLWGIQKDLKDV
;
A
#
# COMPACT_ATOMS: atom_id res chain seq x y z
N MET A 1 -4.45 -0.43 -3.31
CA MET A 1 -4.30 -1.66 -4.11
C MET A 1 -2.85 -2.01 -4.47
N ALA A 2 -1.97 -1.06 -4.84
CA ALA A 2 -0.57 -1.38 -5.19
C ALA A 2 0.30 -2.00 -4.07
N LEU A 3 -0.03 -1.74 -2.79
CA LEU A 3 0.70 -2.30 -1.64
C LEU A 3 0.35 -3.76 -1.31
N THR A 4 -0.72 -4.32 -1.89
CA THR A 4 -1.15 -5.70 -1.63
C THR A 4 -0.31 -6.73 -2.41
N ILE A 5 0.41 -6.28 -3.46
CA ILE A 5 1.20 -7.15 -4.35
C ILE A 5 2.52 -7.63 -3.69
N PHE A 6 3.04 -6.92 -2.69
CA PHE A 6 4.28 -7.32 -1.99
C PHE A 6 4.09 -8.37 -0.87
N SER A 7 2.86 -8.75 -0.53
CA SER A 7 2.58 -9.74 0.50
C SER A 7 2.43 -11.16 -0.07
N TRP A 8 3.45 -11.65 -0.78
CA TRP A 8 3.48 -13.02 -1.32
C TRP A 8 4.79 -13.75 -1.03
N SER A 9 5.13 -13.88 0.26
CA SER A 9 6.29 -14.65 0.72
C SER A 9 5.93 -15.46 1.96
N TYR A 10 5.72 -16.77 1.78
CA TYR A 10 6.24 -17.82 2.68
C TYR A 10 6.06 -19.24 2.07
N LYS A 11 4.94 -19.51 1.36
CA LYS A 11 4.65 -20.85 0.81
C LYS A 11 5.37 -21.26 -0.49
N HIS A 12 5.94 -20.32 -1.26
CA HIS A 12 6.56 -20.63 -2.57
C HIS A 12 8.09 -20.83 -2.57
N ARG A 13 8.76 -20.86 -1.41
CA ARG A 13 10.20 -21.17 -1.32
C ARG A 13 10.57 -22.54 -1.92
N LEU A 14 9.66 -23.52 -1.90
CA LEU A 14 9.90 -24.86 -2.42
C LEU A 14 9.92 -24.92 -3.97
N LEU A 15 9.09 -24.11 -4.64
CA LEU A 15 9.07 -24.01 -6.11
C LEU A 15 10.27 -23.21 -6.65
N LEU A 16 10.77 -22.24 -5.89
CA LEU A 16 12.02 -21.52 -6.17
C LEU A 16 13.23 -22.46 -6.28
N PHE A 17 13.36 -23.43 -5.36
CA PHE A 17 14.47 -24.39 -5.39
C PHE A 17 14.35 -25.41 -6.54
N LEU A 18 13.15 -25.87 -6.87
CA LEU A 18 12.94 -26.82 -7.97
C LEU A 18 13.14 -26.18 -9.36
N GLY A 19 12.73 -24.92 -9.55
CA GLY A 19 12.95 -24.18 -10.79
C GLY A 19 14.43 -23.84 -11.05
N LEU A 20 15.16 -23.40 -10.02
CA LEU A 20 16.60 -23.13 -10.10
C LEU A 20 17.40 -24.41 -10.40
N GLY A 21 16.99 -25.56 -9.87
CA GLY A 21 17.64 -26.85 -10.10
C GLY A 21 17.53 -27.35 -11.55
N TYR A 22 16.44 -27.04 -12.26
CA TYR A 22 16.31 -27.36 -13.69
C TYR A 22 17.18 -26.46 -14.57
N TRP A 23 17.12 -25.14 -14.36
CA TRP A 23 17.90 -24.16 -15.14
C TRP A 23 19.42 -24.31 -14.97
N ALA A 24 19.90 -24.71 -13.80
CA ALA A 24 21.32 -24.99 -13.59
C ALA A 24 21.85 -26.17 -14.45
N ARG A 25 21.00 -27.15 -14.78
CA ARG A 25 21.38 -28.31 -15.61
C ARG A 25 21.45 -27.97 -17.09
N ASP A 26 20.52 -27.17 -17.59
CA ASP A 26 20.53 -26.72 -19.00
C ASP A 26 21.70 -25.77 -19.29
N PHE A 27 22.09 -24.93 -18.33
CA PHE A 27 23.26 -24.06 -18.46
C PHE A 27 24.59 -24.85 -18.46
N ASP A 28 24.71 -25.90 -17.63
CA ASP A 28 25.86 -26.82 -17.65
C ASP A 28 25.93 -27.63 -18.97
N TRP A 29 24.77 -28.04 -19.53
CA TRP A 29 24.69 -28.73 -20.81
C TRP A 29 25.21 -27.86 -21.97
N GLN A 30 24.80 -26.58 -22.02
CA GLN A 30 25.32 -25.65 -23.02
C GLN A 30 26.83 -25.40 -22.87
N LEU A 31 27.35 -25.27 -21.65
CA LEU A 31 28.79 -25.12 -21.40
C LEU A 31 29.61 -26.33 -21.89
N ARG A 32 29.14 -27.57 -21.65
CA ARG A 32 29.80 -28.79 -22.13
C ARG A 32 29.81 -28.89 -23.66
N SER A 33 28.75 -28.47 -24.33
CA SER A 33 28.65 -28.50 -25.80
C SER A 33 29.70 -27.63 -26.51
N VAL A 34 30.14 -26.53 -25.88
CA VAL A 34 31.13 -25.59 -26.42
C VAL A 34 32.57 -26.09 -26.23
N SER A 35 32.84 -26.93 -25.22
CA SER A 35 34.19 -27.40 -24.90
C SER A 35 34.69 -28.56 -25.79
N LEU A 36 33.80 -29.27 -26.49
CA LEU A 36 34.13 -30.54 -27.18
C LEU A 36 34.54 -30.39 -28.66
N ARG A 37 34.71 -29.16 -29.18
CA ARG A 37 34.92 -28.92 -30.62
C ARG A 37 36.29 -28.38 -31.04
N GLY A 38 37.31 -28.45 -30.18
CA GLY A 38 38.65 -27.98 -30.55
C GLY A 38 39.79 -28.43 -29.66
N ARG A 39 40.40 -29.58 -29.99
CA ARG A 39 41.83 -29.89 -29.83
C ARG A 39 42.19 -31.20 -30.55
N ARG A 40 43.00 -31.10 -31.60
CA ARG A 40 43.91 -32.15 -32.11
C ARG A 40 45.34 -31.59 -32.05
N THR A 41 46.31 -32.48 -32.28
CA THR A 41 47.75 -32.28 -32.54
C THR A 41 48.71 -31.97 -31.38
N HIS A 42 49.36 -33.05 -30.93
CA HIS A 42 50.82 -33.27 -30.79
C HIS A 42 51.69 -32.54 -29.74
N ASP A 43 52.19 -33.37 -28.81
CA ASP A 43 53.44 -33.36 -28.01
C ASP A 43 54.74 -33.23 -28.87
N PRO A 44 56.01 -33.25 -28.34
CA PRO A 44 56.51 -33.55 -26.95
C PRO A 44 57.65 -32.55 -26.50
N PRO A 45 58.65 -32.84 -25.59
CA PRO A 45 58.88 -33.99 -24.68
C PRO A 45 59.40 -33.72 -23.22
N ARG A 46 59.25 -34.75 -22.35
CA ARG A 46 60.19 -35.24 -21.27
C ARG A 46 60.36 -34.41 -19.96
N LEU A 47 60.60 -34.96 -18.74
CA LEU A 47 61.12 -36.28 -18.24
C LEU A 47 60.62 -36.66 -16.79
N LEU A 48 60.65 -37.98 -16.48
CA LEU A 48 60.86 -38.70 -15.19
C LEU A 48 59.95 -38.52 -13.94
N GLY A 49 59.52 -39.65 -13.33
CA GLY A 49 58.97 -39.72 -11.96
C GLY A 49 58.05 -40.92 -11.61
N ASP A 50 58.60 -42.14 -11.48
CA ASP A 50 57.95 -43.38 -10.97
C ASP A 50 57.57 -43.32 -9.45
N VAL A 51 56.77 -44.18 -8.79
CA VAL A 51 56.23 -45.53 -9.11
C VAL A 51 54.86 -45.84 -8.42
N THR A 52 54.37 -47.08 -8.56
CA THR A 52 53.00 -47.66 -8.52
C THR A 52 52.16 -47.81 -7.23
N LYS A 53 50.85 -48.05 -7.48
CA LYS A 53 49.73 -48.55 -6.65
C LYS A 53 49.93 -49.92 -5.97
N GLY A 54 49.07 -50.23 -4.99
CA GLY A 54 48.66 -51.59 -4.57
C GLY A 54 47.20 -51.65 -4.08
N GLN A 55 46.50 -52.78 -4.26
CA GLN A 55 45.10 -53.04 -3.82
C GLN A 55 45.04 -54.18 -2.78
N ILE A 56 43.87 -54.37 -2.12
CA ILE A 56 43.18 -55.66 -1.76
C ILE A 56 42.55 -55.70 -0.33
N ALA A 57 41.22 -55.48 -0.28
CA ALA A 57 40.09 -56.26 0.30
C ALA A 57 40.04 -56.96 1.72
N VAL A 58 38.77 -57.13 2.20
CA VAL A 58 38.16 -58.12 3.17
C VAL A 58 38.42 -57.93 4.72
N PRO A 59 37.66 -58.53 5.71
CA PRO A 59 36.24 -58.29 6.14
C PRO A 59 35.92 -58.29 7.70
N ARG A 60 34.60 -58.34 8.04
CA ARG A 60 33.90 -59.01 9.21
C ARG A 60 33.73 -58.30 10.58
N GLY A 61 32.57 -58.55 11.23
CA GLY A 61 32.43 -58.61 12.71
C GLY A 61 31.08 -58.12 13.33
N HIS A 62 30.30 -59.03 13.95
CA HIS A 62 29.18 -58.72 14.88
C HIS A 62 29.67 -58.76 16.36
N PRO A 63 28.89 -58.21 17.32
CA PRO A 63 28.28 -59.08 18.35
C PRO A 63 26.83 -58.68 18.77
N ALA A 64 26.23 -59.34 19.78
CA ALA A 64 24.78 -59.33 20.03
C ALA A 64 24.32 -59.43 21.52
N SER A 65 23.09 -58.95 21.79
CA SER A 65 22.14 -59.37 22.86
C SER A 65 22.46 -59.00 24.34
N PRO A 66 21.60 -59.27 25.37
CA PRO A 66 20.18 -59.71 25.38
C PRO A 66 19.21 -59.06 26.44
N ASN A 67 17.92 -59.44 26.38
CA ASN A 67 16.93 -59.65 27.48
C ASN A 67 16.34 -58.54 28.37
N SER A 68 15.00 -58.46 28.41
CA SER A 68 14.18 -59.08 29.48
C SER A 68 12.66 -59.08 29.16
N ARG A 69 11.89 -59.97 29.82
CA ARG A 69 10.42 -60.17 29.71
C ARG A 69 9.74 -59.96 31.07
N LEU A 70 8.41 -59.79 31.06
CA LEU A 70 7.33 -60.31 31.96
C LEU A 70 6.20 -59.26 32.02
N GLN A 71 4.97 -59.49 31.54
CA GLN A 71 3.88 -60.39 31.99
C GLN A 71 3.27 -60.08 33.37
N HIS A 72 1.99 -59.66 33.36
CA HIS A 72 0.83 -60.07 34.17
C HIS A 72 -0.35 -59.12 33.77
N SER A 73 -1.52 -59.55 33.24
CA SER A 73 -2.65 -60.33 33.80
C SER A 73 -3.25 -59.70 35.07
N GLY A 74 -4.56 -59.47 35.23
CA GLY A 74 -5.73 -59.72 34.36
C GLY A 74 -7.05 -59.47 35.15
N GLY A 75 -8.22 -59.73 34.54
CA GLY A 75 -9.55 -59.60 35.18
C GLY A 75 -10.20 -58.21 35.02
N ALA A 76 -11.15 -57.91 34.11
CA ALA A 76 -12.36 -58.59 33.63
C ALA A 76 -13.56 -58.51 34.60
N ILE A 77 -14.73 -58.05 34.11
CA ILE A 77 -16.01 -58.82 34.03
C ILE A 77 -17.22 -57.96 33.57
N LEU A 78 -17.84 -58.39 32.45
CA LEU A 78 -19.28 -58.32 32.06
C LEU A 78 -20.03 -56.95 32.01
N ARG A 79 -21.01 -56.71 31.12
CA ARG A 79 -21.81 -57.51 30.15
C ARG A 79 -21.97 -56.71 28.83
N ASN A 80 -21.88 -57.29 27.62
CA ASN A 80 -22.95 -57.99 26.86
C ASN A 80 -24.21 -57.11 26.64
N ARG A 81 -24.84 -56.94 25.47
CA ARG A 81 -24.87 -57.55 24.10
C ARG A 81 -25.46 -56.48 23.14
N ASN A 82 -25.53 -56.54 21.80
CA ASN A 82 -25.17 -57.44 20.69
C ASN A 82 -25.03 -56.49 19.45
N SER A 83 -24.00 -56.54 18.59
CA SER A 83 -23.77 -57.48 17.46
C SER A 83 -24.87 -57.47 16.37
N ALA A 84 -24.58 -57.52 15.06
CA ALA A 84 -23.32 -57.69 14.30
C ALA A 84 -23.24 -56.62 13.17
N GLY A 85 -22.13 -56.24 12.54
CA GLY A 85 -20.92 -56.93 12.02
C GLY A 85 -20.81 -56.53 10.52
N ARG A 86 -19.70 -56.40 9.79
CA ARG A 86 -18.25 -56.74 9.86
C ARG A 86 -17.55 -55.86 8.77
N GLN A 87 -16.25 -55.55 8.71
CA GLN A 87 -15.06 -55.76 9.56
C GLN A 87 -13.96 -54.72 9.14
N ASP A 88 -12.69 -54.96 9.50
CA ASP A 88 -11.43 -54.55 8.84
C ASP A 88 -10.94 -53.08 8.83
N ALA A 89 -10.28 -52.74 9.96
CA ALA A 89 -8.81 -52.57 10.03
C ALA A 89 -8.10 -51.20 9.82
N THR A 90 -7.05 -51.02 10.64
CA THR A 90 -5.88 -50.11 10.55
C THR A 90 -5.99 -48.60 10.88
N MET A 91 -5.53 -48.28 12.10
CA MET A 91 -4.39 -47.39 12.43
C MET A 91 -4.38 -45.89 12.05
N TYR A 92 -4.41 -45.03 13.08
CA TYR A 92 -4.09 -43.58 13.04
C TYR A 92 -2.55 -43.32 13.06
N PRO A 93 -2.04 -42.19 12.51
CA PRO A 93 -2.00 -40.94 13.29
C PRO A 93 -2.42 -39.64 12.55
N THR A 94 -3.08 -38.80 13.34
CA THR A 94 -3.27 -37.33 13.26
C THR A 94 -2.40 -36.51 12.31
N SER A 95 -3.04 -35.60 11.55
CA SER A 95 -2.40 -34.38 11.00
C SER A 95 -3.23 -33.12 11.28
N LEU A 96 -2.58 -31.95 11.33
CA LEU A 96 -3.09 -30.68 11.89
C LEU A 96 -4.34 -30.05 11.23
N THR A 97 -4.95 -30.67 10.23
CA THR A 97 -6.03 -30.07 9.42
C THR A 97 -7.44 -30.21 9.99
N GLN A 98 -7.67 -31.05 11.02
CA GLN A 98 -9.00 -31.23 11.62
C GLN A 98 -9.27 -30.39 12.89
N LEU A 99 -8.26 -29.79 13.52
CA LEU A 99 -8.50 -28.87 14.65
C LEU A 99 -8.94 -27.45 14.21
N ALA A 100 -8.73 -27.10 12.93
CA ALA A 100 -8.99 -25.76 12.39
C ALA A 100 -10.44 -25.51 11.93
N ARG A 101 -11.41 -26.32 12.40
CA ARG A 101 -12.82 -26.28 11.93
C ARG A 101 -13.89 -26.15 13.02
N ALA A 102 -13.50 -25.81 14.25
CA ALA A 102 -14.45 -25.48 15.32
C ALA A 102 -14.30 -24.02 15.78
N ASN A 103 -15.21 -23.15 15.36
CA ASN A 103 -15.55 -21.95 16.12
C ASN A 103 -17.04 -21.57 15.84
N PRO A 104 -17.87 -21.20 16.85
CA PRO A 104 -19.31 -21.46 16.80
C PRO A 104 -20.17 -20.20 16.54
N PHE A 105 -19.93 -19.46 15.46
CA PHE A 105 -20.78 -18.31 15.09
C PHE A 105 -21.18 -18.36 13.62
N SER A 106 -22.36 -18.93 13.36
CA SER A 106 -22.92 -19.12 12.02
C SER A 106 -24.31 -18.51 11.87
N ALA A 107 -24.35 -17.31 11.27
CA ALA A 107 -25.50 -16.72 10.56
C ALA A 107 -26.73 -16.30 11.43
N PRO A 108 -27.76 -15.61 10.90
CA PRO A 108 -28.24 -15.59 9.51
C PRO A 108 -27.71 -14.42 8.66
N LEU A 109 -27.42 -14.72 7.38
CA LEU A 109 -27.20 -13.73 6.32
C LEU A 109 -28.39 -13.80 5.34
N PHE A 110 -28.71 -12.70 4.66
CA PHE A 110 -29.88 -12.58 3.77
C PHE A 110 -29.95 -13.68 2.70
N THR A 111 -31.15 -14.23 2.51
CA THR A 111 -31.46 -15.21 1.47
C THR A 111 -31.53 -14.54 0.10
N LEU A 112 -30.55 -14.79 -0.78
CA LEU A 112 -30.71 -14.51 -2.20
C LEU A 112 -31.52 -15.64 -2.86
N GLN A 113 -32.69 -15.28 -3.40
CA GLN A 113 -33.59 -16.19 -4.06
C GLN A 113 -32.98 -16.70 -5.38
N LYS A 114 -32.90 -18.01 -5.53
CA LYS A 114 -32.33 -18.68 -6.69
C LYS A 114 -33.38 -18.70 -7.81
N VAL A 115 -33.13 -18.04 -8.93
CA VAL A 115 -33.92 -18.20 -10.16
C VAL A 115 -33.45 -19.47 -10.87
N GLU A 116 -34.37 -20.30 -11.31
CA GLU A 116 -34.06 -21.52 -12.07
C GLU A 116 -33.84 -21.21 -13.55
N GLU A 117 -32.78 -21.76 -14.14
CA GLU A 117 -32.61 -21.85 -15.59
C GLU A 117 -33.13 -23.21 -16.10
N PRO A 118 -33.79 -23.25 -17.27
CA PRO A 118 -34.27 -24.50 -17.86
C PRO A 118 -33.12 -25.37 -18.40
N GLN A 119 -33.28 -26.70 -18.33
CA GLN A 119 -32.26 -27.67 -18.71
C GLN A 119 -32.19 -27.95 -20.22
N SER A 120 -30.98 -27.85 -20.79
CA SER A 120 -30.36 -28.67 -21.88
C SER A 120 -29.24 -27.85 -22.54
N LEU A 121 -28.14 -28.39 -23.08
CA LEU A 121 -27.77 -29.76 -23.45
C LEU A 121 -26.27 -29.99 -23.12
N HIS A 122 -25.82 -31.25 -22.99
CA HIS A 122 -24.41 -31.56 -22.67
C HIS A 122 -23.45 -31.24 -23.84
N GLY A 123 -22.43 -30.40 -23.61
CA GLY A 123 -21.30 -30.26 -24.54
C GLY A 123 -20.32 -29.11 -24.22
N GLN A 124 -19.01 -29.41 -24.23
CA GLN A 124 -17.87 -28.47 -24.18
C GLN A 124 -17.74 -27.51 -22.97
N LYS A 125 -16.79 -27.85 -22.07
CA LYS A 125 -16.20 -26.89 -21.12
C LYS A 125 -15.14 -26.01 -21.80
N THR A 126 -15.04 -24.76 -21.34
CA THR A 126 -13.89 -23.83 -21.49
C THR A 126 -13.72 -23.12 -22.84
N ARG A 127 -14.45 -22.01 -23.04
CA ARG A 127 -14.02 -20.76 -23.72
C ARG A 127 -15.22 -19.79 -23.75
N ARG A 128 -15.19 -18.72 -22.93
CA ARG A 128 -15.94 -17.44 -23.09
C ARG A 128 -15.78 -16.59 -21.83
N LEU A 129 -14.98 -15.53 -21.92
CA LEU A 129 -15.18 -14.21 -21.28
C LEU A 129 -14.05 -13.26 -21.73
N ALA A 130 -14.05 -12.97 -23.02
CA ALA A 130 -13.34 -11.86 -23.64
C ALA A 130 -14.20 -11.43 -24.83
N ALA A 131 -15.09 -10.47 -24.61
CA ALA A 131 -15.87 -9.87 -25.70
C ALA A 131 -14.91 -9.15 -26.67
N ALA A 132 -15.23 -9.21 -27.98
CA ALA A 132 -14.46 -8.60 -29.06
C ALA A 132 -13.02 -9.12 -29.28
N ALA A 133 -12.89 -10.40 -29.65
CA ALA A 133 -11.77 -10.89 -30.46
C ALA A 133 -12.30 -11.74 -31.63
N VAL A 134 -13.02 -11.10 -32.55
CA VAL A 134 -13.32 -11.70 -33.85
C VAL A 134 -12.01 -11.76 -34.63
N THR A 135 -11.59 -12.94 -35.08
CA THR A 135 -10.55 -13.05 -36.11
C THR A 135 -11.10 -12.47 -37.42
N GLU A 136 -10.64 -11.28 -37.80
CA GLU A 136 -10.91 -10.75 -39.14
C GLU A 136 -10.23 -11.63 -40.20
N GLU A 137 -10.78 -11.66 -41.43
CA GLU A 137 -10.23 -12.40 -42.56
C GLU A 137 -8.86 -11.82 -43.01
N GLY A 138 -7.79 -12.21 -42.33
CA GLY A 138 -6.43 -11.79 -42.70
C GLY A 138 -5.34 -11.98 -41.65
N ASP A 139 -5.68 -12.16 -40.38
CA ASP A 139 -4.72 -12.31 -39.27
C ASP A 139 -4.07 -13.71 -39.22
N SER A 140 -2.82 -13.78 -38.73
CA SER A 140 -2.04 -15.03 -38.74
C SER A 140 -2.19 -15.92 -37.51
N CYS A 141 -2.85 -15.46 -36.46
CA CYS A 141 -3.15 -16.23 -35.24
C CYS A 141 -4.30 -15.61 -34.41
N GLU A 142 -4.98 -16.41 -33.59
CA GLU A 142 -5.92 -15.91 -32.57
C GLU A 142 -5.19 -15.01 -31.55
N PHE A 143 -5.83 -13.91 -31.14
CA PHE A 143 -5.37 -13.07 -30.04
C PHE A 143 -5.29 -13.89 -28.73
N GLY A 144 -4.23 -13.70 -27.95
CA GLY A 144 -4.01 -14.47 -26.72
C GLY A 144 -3.62 -15.94 -26.92
N SER A 145 -3.43 -16.41 -28.15
CA SER A 145 -2.89 -17.75 -28.41
C SER A 145 -1.41 -17.87 -28.05
N GLN A 146 -0.93 -19.11 -27.84
CA GLN A 146 0.51 -19.36 -27.65
C GLN A 146 1.35 -18.83 -28.83
N LYS A 147 0.83 -18.94 -30.06
CA LYS A 147 1.46 -18.39 -31.28
C LYS A 147 1.54 -16.86 -31.24
N TYR A 148 0.50 -16.18 -30.76
CA TYR A 148 0.51 -14.72 -30.54
C TYR A 148 1.60 -14.29 -29.54
N PHE A 149 1.70 -14.97 -28.38
CA PHE A 149 2.73 -14.64 -27.37
C PHE A 149 4.16 -14.88 -27.87
N VAL A 150 4.40 -15.99 -28.59
CA VAL A 150 5.73 -16.29 -29.17
C VAL A 150 6.13 -15.24 -30.20
N LEU A 151 5.22 -14.82 -31.09
CA LEU A 151 5.50 -13.79 -32.09
C LEU A 151 5.68 -12.40 -31.45
N CYS A 152 4.98 -12.10 -30.35
CA CYS A 152 5.24 -10.91 -29.54
C CYS A 152 6.63 -10.96 -28.86
N GLY A 153 7.04 -12.11 -28.33
CA GLY A 153 8.40 -12.30 -27.81
C GLY A 153 9.48 -12.13 -28.89
N PHE A 154 9.23 -12.64 -30.10
CA PHE A 154 10.12 -12.48 -31.26
C PHE A 154 10.24 -11.01 -31.71
N GLY A 155 9.12 -10.28 -31.78
CA GLY A 155 9.14 -8.83 -32.00
C GLY A 155 9.93 -8.09 -30.92
N GLY A 156 9.83 -8.54 -29.66
CA GLY A 156 10.62 -8.04 -28.55
C GLY A 156 12.13 -8.27 -28.71
N ILE A 157 12.54 -9.46 -29.15
CA ILE A 157 13.94 -9.78 -29.50
C ILE A 157 14.47 -8.79 -30.53
N LEU A 158 13.77 -8.64 -31.67
CA LEU A 158 14.22 -7.76 -32.74
C LEU A 158 14.24 -6.30 -32.29
N SER A 159 13.21 -5.85 -31.57
CA SER A 159 13.10 -4.50 -31.02
C SER A 159 14.25 -4.15 -30.07
N CYS A 160 14.39 -4.86 -28.96
CA CYS A 160 15.39 -4.52 -27.95
C CYS A 160 16.82 -4.94 -28.35
N GLY A 161 16.98 -6.11 -28.96
CA GLY A 161 18.30 -6.63 -29.36
C GLY A 161 18.99 -5.73 -30.38
N THR A 162 18.30 -5.33 -31.45
CA THR A 162 18.91 -4.48 -32.50
C THR A 162 19.15 -3.06 -32.01
N THR A 163 18.18 -2.43 -31.35
CA THR A 163 18.28 -1.04 -30.89
C THR A 163 19.37 -0.84 -29.84
N HIS A 164 19.47 -1.74 -28.84
CA HIS A 164 20.55 -1.68 -27.86
C HIS A 164 21.92 -2.01 -28.46
N THR A 165 21.99 -2.89 -29.46
CA THR A 165 23.26 -3.17 -30.17
C THR A 165 23.73 -1.97 -31.01
N ALA A 166 22.81 -1.24 -31.64
CA ALA A 166 23.14 -0.04 -32.41
C ALA A 166 23.73 1.09 -31.56
N VAL A 167 23.33 1.20 -30.29
CA VAL A 167 23.87 2.22 -29.36
C VAL A 167 25.12 1.77 -28.57
N VAL A 168 25.63 0.54 -28.78
CA VAL A 168 26.84 0.02 -28.11
C VAL A 168 28.04 0.98 -28.16
N PRO A 169 28.35 1.68 -29.28
CA PRO A 169 29.46 2.64 -29.30
C PRO A 169 29.28 3.80 -28.31
N LEU A 170 28.05 4.30 -28.18
CA LEU A 170 27.72 5.38 -27.25
C LEU A 170 27.69 4.89 -25.80
N ASP A 171 27.08 3.72 -25.55
CA ASP A 171 27.04 3.08 -24.23
C ASP A 171 28.45 2.73 -23.72
N LEU A 172 29.34 2.23 -24.59
CA LEU A 172 30.73 1.96 -24.25
C LEU A 172 31.47 3.23 -23.82
N VAL A 173 31.34 4.32 -24.59
CA VAL A 173 31.96 5.60 -24.25
C VAL A 173 31.39 6.13 -22.92
N LYS A 174 30.08 6.06 -22.73
CA LYS A 174 29.40 6.45 -21.49
C LYS A 174 29.88 5.64 -20.27
N CYS A 175 29.97 4.32 -20.38
CA CYS A 175 30.51 3.45 -19.33
C CYS A 175 31.95 3.81 -18.97
N ARG A 176 32.81 4.06 -19.98
CA ARG A 176 34.20 4.48 -19.76
C ARG A 176 34.33 5.84 -19.08
N MET A 177 33.50 6.81 -19.48
CA MET A 177 33.41 8.12 -18.83
C MET A 177 32.92 8.04 -17.38
N GLN A 178 32.03 7.10 -17.06
CA GLN A 178 31.55 6.89 -15.70
C GLN A 178 32.62 6.30 -14.76
N VAL A 179 33.51 5.46 -15.30
CA VAL A 179 34.55 4.75 -14.53
C VAL A 179 35.86 5.53 -14.44
N ASN A 180 36.30 6.20 -15.52
CA ASN A 180 37.53 7.01 -15.54
C ASN A 180 37.26 8.44 -16.08
N PRO A 181 36.64 9.33 -15.28
CA PRO A 181 36.29 10.69 -15.71
C PRO A 181 37.48 11.58 -16.06
N SER A 182 38.66 11.31 -15.48
CA SER A 182 39.91 12.02 -15.76
C SER A 182 40.44 11.77 -17.18
N LYS A 183 40.23 10.54 -17.68
CA LYS A 183 40.71 10.07 -18.99
C LYS A 183 39.72 10.37 -20.12
N TYR A 184 38.42 10.23 -19.86
CA TYR A 184 37.36 10.42 -20.86
C TYR A 184 36.51 11.63 -20.46
N LYS A 185 36.88 12.82 -20.94
CA LYS A 185 36.37 14.11 -20.45
C LYS A 185 35.04 14.55 -21.08
N SER A 186 34.75 14.10 -22.30
CA SER A 186 33.50 14.38 -23.04
C SER A 186 33.18 13.23 -23.98
N ILE A 187 31.97 13.16 -24.53
CA ILE A 187 31.57 12.08 -25.45
C ILE A 187 32.48 12.04 -26.69
N GLY A 188 32.73 13.19 -27.33
CA GLY A 188 33.63 13.28 -28.50
C GLY A 188 35.07 12.91 -28.18
N ASN A 189 35.60 13.37 -27.04
CA ASN A 189 36.91 12.93 -26.54
C ASN A 189 36.91 11.42 -26.23
N GLY A 190 35.81 10.87 -25.71
CA GLY A 190 35.64 9.46 -25.39
C GLY A 190 35.65 8.53 -26.61
N PHE A 191 35.02 8.97 -27.71
CA PHE A 191 35.15 8.33 -29.01
C PHE A 191 36.60 8.41 -29.52
N ALA A 192 37.20 9.60 -29.55
CA ALA A 192 38.57 9.80 -30.05
C ALA A 192 39.62 8.98 -29.27
N VAL A 193 39.56 8.96 -27.93
CA VAL A 193 40.48 8.16 -27.09
C VAL A 193 40.24 6.67 -27.29
N THR A 194 38.98 6.20 -27.34
CA THR A 194 38.68 4.79 -27.61
C THR A 194 39.20 4.35 -28.98
N VAL A 195 39.02 5.15 -30.04
CA VAL A 195 39.54 4.83 -31.38
C VAL A 195 41.07 4.86 -31.42
N ARG A 196 41.72 5.76 -30.66
CA ARG A 196 43.19 5.84 -30.57
C ARG A 196 43.81 4.66 -29.81
N GLU A 197 43.12 4.11 -28.81
CA GLU A 197 43.65 3.03 -27.95
C GLU A 197 43.23 1.62 -28.40
N ASP A 198 41.98 1.43 -28.81
CA ASP A 198 41.41 0.12 -29.17
C ASP A 198 41.07 -0.02 -30.67
N GLY A 199 41.34 1.01 -31.47
CA GLY A 199 40.93 1.09 -32.87
C GLY A 199 39.40 1.24 -33.06
N VAL A 200 38.96 1.37 -34.31
CA VAL A 200 37.53 1.49 -34.65
C VAL A 200 36.72 0.28 -34.17
N ARG A 201 37.30 -0.93 -34.24
CA ARG A 201 36.69 -2.17 -33.71
C ARG A 201 36.51 -2.14 -32.19
N GLY A 202 37.27 -1.31 -31.47
CA GLY A 202 37.13 -1.07 -30.04
C GLY A 202 35.76 -0.53 -29.62
N LEU A 203 35.11 0.25 -30.51
CA LEU A 203 33.78 0.81 -30.27
C LEU A 203 32.67 -0.25 -30.19
N ALA A 204 32.93 -1.48 -30.69
CA ALA A 204 31.99 -2.59 -30.61
C ALA A 204 32.23 -3.51 -29.38
N LYS A 205 33.14 -3.19 -28.45
CA LYS A 205 33.39 -4.08 -27.29
C LYS A 205 32.11 -4.21 -26.44
N GLY A 206 31.75 -5.46 -26.15
CA GLY A 206 30.49 -5.78 -25.47
C GLY A 206 29.25 -5.86 -26.36
N TRP A 207 29.37 -5.78 -27.69
CA TRP A 207 28.20 -5.93 -28.59
C TRP A 207 27.46 -7.27 -28.40
N ALA A 208 28.20 -8.38 -28.29
CA ALA A 208 27.61 -9.72 -28.17
C ALA A 208 26.77 -9.92 -26.89
N PRO A 209 27.26 -9.62 -25.65
CA PRO A 209 26.40 -9.67 -24.47
C PRO A 209 25.29 -8.64 -24.51
N THR A 210 25.48 -7.47 -25.16
CA THR A 210 24.39 -6.50 -25.35
C THR A 210 23.28 -7.08 -26.22
N PHE A 211 23.62 -7.62 -27.40
CA PHE A 211 22.65 -8.24 -28.29
C PHE A 211 21.89 -9.38 -27.62
N ILE A 212 22.60 -10.33 -26.99
CA ILE A 212 21.98 -11.50 -26.35
C ILE A 212 21.13 -11.06 -25.15
N GLY A 213 21.69 -10.24 -24.26
CA GLY A 213 21.01 -9.79 -23.04
C GLY A 213 19.75 -8.98 -23.33
N TYR A 214 19.82 -7.99 -24.22
CA TYR A 214 18.65 -7.17 -24.57
C TYR A 214 17.67 -7.91 -25.51
N SER A 215 18.11 -8.94 -26.24
CA SER A 215 17.18 -9.86 -26.92
C SER A 215 16.37 -10.67 -25.90
N MET A 216 17.02 -11.23 -24.88
CA MET A 216 16.36 -11.97 -23.79
C MET A 216 15.45 -11.04 -22.96
N GLN A 217 15.91 -9.82 -22.64
CA GLN A 217 15.06 -8.82 -22.00
C GLN A 217 13.85 -8.51 -22.89
N GLY A 218 14.05 -8.27 -24.19
CA GLY A 218 13.00 -8.00 -25.16
C GLY A 218 11.94 -9.10 -25.25
N LEU A 219 12.37 -10.36 -25.31
CA LEU A 219 11.48 -11.53 -25.30
C LEU A 219 10.55 -11.53 -24.09
N CYS A 220 11.12 -11.45 -22.88
CA CYS A 220 10.34 -11.44 -21.64
C CYS A 220 9.48 -10.17 -21.53
N LYS A 221 10.05 -9.00 -21.84
CA LYS A 221 9.41 -7.67 -21.77
C LYS A 221 8.13 -7.61 -22.60
N PHE A 222 8.22 -7.93 -23.89
CA PHE A 222 7.08 -7.81 -24.80
C PHE A 222 6.23 -9.08 -24.86
N GLY A 223 6.81 -10.26 -24.65
CA GLY A 223 6.07 -11.53 -24.59
C GLY A 223 5.24 -11.65 -23.31
N PHE A 224 5.86 -11.51 -22.13
CA PHE A 224 5.13 -11.62 -20.86
C PHE A 224 4.25 -10.42 -20.57
N TYR A 225 4.49 -9.23 -21.12
CA TYR A 225 3.53 -8.12 -21.01
C TYR A 225 2.17 -8.51 -21.57
N GLU A 226 2.12 -9.14 -22.74
CA GLU A 226 0.87 -9.62 -23.34
C GLU A 226 0.23 -10.74 -22.51
N VAL A 227 1.02 -11.67 -21.98
CA VAL A 227 0.53 -12.75 -21.09
C VAL A 227 -0.08 -12.18 -19.80
N PHE A 228 0.64 -11.31 -19.08
CA PHE A 228 0.16 -10.71 -17.84
C PHE A 228 -1.01 -9.73 -18.08
N LYS A 229 -1.04 -9.04 -19.22
CA LYS A 229 -2.17 -8.18 -19.60
C LYS A 229 -3.46 -8.98 -19.73
N ILE A 230 -3.42 -10.13 -20.41
CA ILE A 230 -4.60 -11.02 -20.52
C ILE A 230 -4.93 -11.63 -19.16
N PHE A 231 -3.96 -12.25 -18.47
CA PHE A 231 -4.17 -12.87 -17.16
C PHE A 231 -4.76 -11.92 -16.10
N TYR A 232 -4.34 -10.65 -16.07
CA TYR A 232 -4.91 -9.65 -15.16
C TYR A 232 -6.26 -9.10 -15.64
N SER A 233 -6.55 -9.11 -16.95
CA SER A 233 -7.89 -8.76 -17.48
C SER A 233 -8.91 -9.83 -17.09
N ASP A 234 -8.57 -11.10 -17.31
CA ASP A 234 -9.39 -12.27 -16.94
C ASP A 234 -9.70 -12.29 -15.43
N LEU A 235 -8.74 -11.89 -14.59
CA LEU A 235 -8.89 -11.83 -13.15
C LEU A 235 -9.77 -10.67 -12.66
N LEU A 236 -9.79 -9.54 -13.38
CA LEU A 236 -10.54 -8.34 -12.99
C LEU A 236 -11.98 -8.35 -13.54
N GLY A 237 -12.21 -9.05 -14.66
CA GLY A 237 -13.47 -9.02 -15.41
C GLY A 237 -13.59 -7.77 -16.29
N GLU A 238 -14.52 -7.82 -17.25
CA GLU A 238 -14.61 -6.87 -18.37
C GLU A 238 -14.77 -5.40 -17.95
N GLU A 239 -15.70 -5.11 -17.02
CA GLU A 239 -15.96 -3.74 -16.54
C GLU A 239 -14.77 -3.13 -15.80
N ASN A 240 -14.16 -3.89 -14.88
CA ASN A 240 -13.01 -3.43 -14.10
C ASN A 240 -11.75 -3.33 -14.96
N THR A 241 -11.60 -4.19 -15.97
CA THR A 241 -10.52 -4.12 -16.97
C THR A 241 -10.55 -2.78 -17.69
N TYR A 242 -11.73 -2.28 -18.07
CA TYR A 242 -11.87 -0.95 -18.65
C TYR A 242 -11.55 0.18 -17.67
N LEU A 243 -12.19 0.15 -16.48
CA LEU A 243 -12.05 1.20 -15.45
C LEU A 243 -10.61 1.35 -14.93
N TRP A 244 -9.94 0.22 -14.69
CA TRP A 244 -8.59 0.16 -14.11
C TRP A 244 -7.49 -0.10 -15.14
N ARG A 245 -7.77 0.07 -16.45
CA ARG A 245 -6.85 -0.30 -17.55
C ARG A 245 -5.42 0.23 -17.39
N THR A 246 -5.26 1.45 -16.88
CA THR A 246 -3.92 2.02 -16.63
C THR A 246 -3.18 1.32 -15.48
N SER A 247 -3.86 1.00 -14.39
CA SER A 247 -3.29 0.19 -13.29
C SER A 247 -2.97 -1.23 -13.75
N LEU A 248 -3.79 -1.81 -14.65
CA LEU A 248 -3.55 -3.10 -15.27
C LEU A 248 -2.30 -3.08 -16.15
N TYR A 249 -2.14 -2.10 -17.04
CA TYR A 249 -0.92 -1.96 -17.87
C TYR A 249 0.33 -1.75 -17.01
N LEU A 250 0.25 -0.96 -15.93
CA LEU A 250 1.34 -0.78 -14.97
C LEU A 250 1.70 -2.09 -14.26
N ALA A 251 0.71 -2.89 -13.84
CA ALA A 251 0.96 -4.18 -13.20
C ALA A 251 1.55 -5.21 -14.19
N ALA A 252 0.97 -5.35 -15.39
CA ALA A 252 1.44 -6.28 -16.42
C ALA A 252 2.87 -5.98 -16.88
N SER A 253 3.20 -4.70 -17.08
CA SER A 253 4.54 -4.27 -17.48
C SER A 253 5.58 -4.38 -16.36
N ALA A 254 5.19 -4.15 -15.09
CA ALA A 254 6.06 -4.41 -13.94
C ALA A 254 6.40 -5.90 -13.79
N SER A 255 5.39 -6.77 -13.87
CA SER A 255 5.57 -8.22 -13.81
C SER A 255 6.42 -8.74 -14.98
N ALA A 256 6.23 -8.21 -16.19
CA ALA A 256 7.06 -8.56 -17.34
C ALA A 256 8.53 -8.13 -17.17
N GLU A 257 8.79 -6.90 -16.69
CA GLU A 257 10.17 -6.43 -16.49
C GLU A 257 10.90 -7.22 -15.40
N PHE A 258 10.20 -7.62 -14.33
CA PHE A 258 10.79 -8.41 -13.25
C PHE A 258 11.51 -9.66 -13.77
N PHE A 259 10.85 -10.44 -14.64
CA PHE A 259 11.45 -11.62 -15.28
C PHE A 259 12.44 -11.24 -16.39
N ALA A 260 12.20 -10.16 -17.12
CA ALA A 260 13.09 -9.69 -18.17
C ALA A 260 14.46 -9.26 -17.64
N ASP A 261 14.51 -8.67 -16.45
CA ASP A 261 15.75 -8.27 -15.78
C ASP A 261 16.53 -9.45 -15.19
N ILE A 262 15.85 -10.50 -14.74
CA ILE A 262 16.50 -11.77 -14.37
C ILE A 262 17.19 -12.36 -15.62
N ALA A 263 16.54 -12.32 -16.78
CA ALA A 263 17.09 -12.80 -18.04
C ALA A 263 18.24 -11.90 -18.57
N LEU A 264 18.19 -10.59 -18.33
CA LEU A 264 19.22 -9.63 -18.73
C LEU A 264 20.47 -9.68 -17.83
N ALA A 265 20.30 -9.84 -16.51
CA ALA A 265 21.34 -9.61 -15.51
C ALA A 265 22.70 -10.30 -15.80
N PRO A 266 22.76 -11.59 -16.20
CA PRO A 266 24.04 -12.24 -16.51
C PRO A 266 24.80 -11.57 -17.64
N MET A 267 24.10 -11.17 -18.70
CA MET A 267 24.72 -10.53 -19.86
C MET A 267 25.06 -9.06 -19.59
N GLU A 268 24.26 -8.35 -18.80
CA GLU A 268 24.58 -6.99 -18.35
C GLU A 268 25.84 -6.98 -17.47
N ALA A 269 25.98 -7.94 -16.54
CA ALA A 269 27.17 -8.10 -15.71
C ALA A 269 28.45 -8.35 -16.55
N VAL A 270 28.36 -9.23 -17.56
CA VAL A 270 29.46 -9.50 -18.50
C VAL A 270 29.78 -8.27 -19.37
N LYS A 271 28.75 -7.59 -19.91
CA LYS A 271 28.90 -6.36 -20.70
C LYS A 271 29.67 -5.31 -19.91
N VAL A 272 29.27 -5.07 -18.65
CA VAL A 272 29.91 -4.10 -17.77
C VAL A 272 31.39 -4.44 -17.57
N ARG A 273 31.77 -5.69 -17.27
CA ARG A 273 33.20 -6.03 -17.13
C ARG A 273 34.01 -5.80 -18.40
N ILE A 274 33.50 -6.24 -19.57
CA ILE A 274 34.17 -6.06 -20.86
C ILE A 274 34.34 -4.57 -21.21
N GLN A 275 33.37 -3.72 -20.89
CA GLN A 275 33.41 -2.28 -21.22
C GLN A 275 34.21 -1.43 -20.23
N THR A 276 34.29 -1.84 -18.96
CA THR A 276 34.83 -1.02 -17.86
C THR A 276 36.20 -1.45 -17.34
N GLN A 277 36.65 -2.69 -17.58
CA GLN A 277 37.92 -3.21 -17.07
C GLN A 277 38.90 -3.48 -18.22
N PRO A 278 39.84 -2.55 -18.52
CA PRO A 278 40.88 -2.77 -19.53
C PRO A 278 41.70 -4.03 -19.23
N GLY A 279 41.94 -4.86 -20.24
CA GLY A 279 42.72 -6.10 -20.12
C GLY A 279 42.00 -7.28 -19.46
N TYR A 280 40.80 -7.11 -18.90
CA TYR A 280 40.11 -8.21 -18.21
C TYR A 280 39.63 -9.33 -19.17
N ALA A 281 38.87 -8.95 -20.20
CA ALA A 281 38.44 -9.80 -21.32
C ALA A 281 37.90 -8.91 -22.46
N ASN A 282 38.11 -9.30 -23.72
CA ASN A 282 37.59 -8.55 -24.89
C ASN A 282 36.33 -9.18 -25.51
N THR A 283 35.98 -10.41 -25.14
CA THR A 283 34.87 -11.17 -25.74
C THR A 283 34.05 -11.93 -24.70
N LEU A 284 32.78 -12.22 -25.02
CA LEU A 284 31.86 -13.02 -24.19
C LEU A 284 32.47 -14.37 -23.79
N ARG A 285 33.08 -15.07 -24.75
CA ARG A 285 33.70 -16.40 -24.56
C ARG A 285 34.90 -16.39 -23.60
N GLN A 286 35.60 -15.28 -23.47
CA GLN A 286 36.70 -15.11 -22.51
C GLN A 286 36.19 -14.66 -21.14
N CYS A 287 35.19 -13.78 -21.13
CA CYS A 287 34.73 -13.13 -19.91
C CYS A 287 33.91 -14.05 -19.01
N VAL A 288 32.98 -14.85 -19.57
CA VAL A 288 32.08 -15.72 -18.78
C VAL A 288 32.84 -16.78 -17.98
N PRO A 289 33.76 -17.60 -18.55
CA PRO A 289 34.48 -18.60 -17.78
C PRO A 289 35.37 -17.97 -16.70
N LYS A 290 35.98 -16.82 -17.00
CA LYS A 290 36.85 -16.09 -16.07
C LYS A 290 36.07 -15.51 -14.89
N MET A 291 34.93 -14.85 -15.14
CA MET A 291 34.03 -14.36 -14.09
C MET A 291 33.52 -15.50 -13.19
N TYR A 292 33.16 -16.63 -13.79
CA TYR A 292 32.66 -17.79 -13.05
C TYR A 292 33.76 -18.43 -12.18
N ALA A 293 35.00 -18.52 -12.68
CA ALA A 293 36.13 -19.03 -11.91
C ALA A 293 36.55 -18.11 -10.74
N GLU A 294 36.44 -16.79 -10.90
CA GLU A 294 36.84 -15.80 -9.88
C GLU A 294 35.78 -15.58 -8.78
N GLU A 295 34.50 -15.51 -9.14
CA GLU A 295 33.42 -15.08 -8.22
C GLU A 295 32.16 -15.99 -8.26
N GLY A 296 32.19 -17.09 -9.01
CA GLY A 296 31.09 -18.05 -9.10
C GLY A 296 29.82 -17.50 -9.77
N LEU A 297 28.71 -18.22 -9.58
CA LEU A 297 27.41 -17.88 -10.20
C LEU A 297 26.84 -16.54 -9.70
N TRP A 298 27.17 -16.11 -8.48
CA TRP A 298 26.65 -14.87 -7.90
C TRP A 298 27.14 -13.61 -8.61
N ALA A 299 28.31 -13.66 -9.25
CA ALA A 299 28.88 -12.59 -10.06
C ALA A 299 27.92 -12.05 -11.14
N PHE A 300 27.06 -12.93 -11.67
CA PHE A 300 26.12 -12.64 -12.76
C PHE A 300 24.82 -11.99 -12.28
N TYR A 301 24.46 -12.12 -11.00
CA TYR A 301 23.19 -11.63 -10.45
C TYR A 301 23.35 -10.51 -9.39
N LYS A 302 24.59 -10.23 -8.95
CA LYS A 302 24.92 -9.14 -8.01
C LYS A 302 24.34 -7.76 -8.40
N GLY A 303 24.09 -7.52 -9.69
CA GLY A 303 23.50 -6.27 -10.21
C GLY A 303 21.97 -6.24 -10.33
N VAL A 304 21.24 -7.33 -10.03
CA VAL A 304 19.80 -7.44 -10.35
C VAL A 304 18.91 -6.47 -9.56
N VAL A 305 19.23 -6.18 -8.30
CA VAL A 305 18.44 -5.25 -7.48
C VAL A 305 18.57 -3.80 -7.97
N PRO A 306 19.79 -3.25 -8.22
CA PRO A 306 19.94 -1.97 -8.92
C PRO A 306 19.30 -1.93 -10.32
N LEU A 307 19.27 -3.07 -11.02
CA LEU A 307 18.62 -3.18 -12.33
C LEU A 307 17.10 -2.97 -12.18
N TRP A 308 16.42 -3.73 -11.32
CA TRP A 308 14.98 -3.56 -11.04
C TRP A 308 14.61 -2.13 -10.62
N MET A 309 15.42 -1.48 -9.77
CA MET A 309 15.20 -0.09 -9.33
C MET A 309 15.18 0.92 -10.49
N ARG A 310 15.87 0.64 -11.60
CA ARG A 310 15.92 1.50 -12.79
C ARG A 310 14.89 1.08 -13.85
N GLN A 311 14.81 -0.22 -14.11
CA GLN A 311 14.14 -0.80 -15.25
C GLN A 311 12.63 -0.96 -15.03
N ILE A 312 12.18 -1.38 -13.85
CA ILE A 312 10.75 -1.57 -13.58
C ILE A 312 9.99 -0.24 -13.72
N PRO A 313 10.40 0.88 -13.09
CA PRO A 313 9.72 2.18 -13.27
C PRO A 313 9.77 2.68 -14.72
N TYR A 314 10.88 2.42 -15.42
CA TYR A 314 11.05 2.77 -16.83
C TYR A 314 10.04 2.01 -17.71
N THR A 315 9.95 0.69 -17.57
CA THR A 315 9.06 -0.15 -18.39
C THR A 315 7.59 0.10 -18.06
N MET A 316 7.25 0.31 -16.78
CA MET A 316 5.91 0.75 -16.36
C MET A 316 5.47 2.02 -17.09
N MET A 317 6.33 3.04 -17.10
CA MET A 317 6.06 4.30 -17.79
C MET A 317 6.01 4.12 -19.32
N LYS A 318 6.89 3.27 -19.88
CA LYS A 318 6.98 3.00 -21.33
C LYS A 318 5.67 2.44 -21.88
N PHE A 319 5.14 1.38 -21.27
CA PHE A 319 3.90 0.76 -21.75
C PHE A 319 2.68 1.62 -21.44
N ALA A 320 2.53 2.12 -20.21
CA ALA A 320 1.36 2.92 -19.84
C ALA A 320 1.23 4.23 -20.64
N CYS A 321 2.33 4.97 -20.87
CA CYS A 321 2.30 6.17 -21.71
C CYS A 321 2.16 5.86 -23.19
N PHE A 322 2.75 4.76 -23.69
CA PHE A 322 2.60 4.39 -25.10
C PHE A 322 1.14 4.11 -25.44
N GLU A 323 0.50 3.19 -24.71
CA GLU A 323 -0.91 2.82 -24.95
C GLU A 323 -1.83 4.06 -24.85
N ARG A 324 -1.65 4.90 -23.83
CA ARG A 324 -2.42 6.15 -23.67
C ARG A 324 -2.15 7.19 -24.75
N THR A 325 -0.91 7.31 -25.24
CA THR A 325 -0.59 8.25 -26.32
C THR A 325 -1.16 7.75 -27.64
N VAL A 326 -1.13 6.44 -27.89
CA VAL A 326 -1.79 5.81 -29.04
C VAL A 326 -3.31 6.05 -28.99
N GLU A 327 -3.97 5.81 -27.85
CA GLU A 327 -5.40 6.14 -27.64
C GLU A 327 -5.70 7.61 -28.02
N MET A 328 -4.87 8.55 -27.54
CA MET A 328 -5.08 9.98 -27.79
C MET A 328 -4.79 10.41 -29.24
N LEU A 329 -3.77 9.84 -29.89
CA LEU A 329 -3.45 10.14 -31.29
C LEU A 329 -4.56 9.66 -32.24
N TYR A 330 -5.08 8.45 -32.07
CA TYR A 330 -6.23 7.98 -32.85
C TYR A 330 -7.54 8.72 -32.50
N LYS A 331 -7.70 9.25 -31.28
CA LYS A 331 -8.89 10.02 -30.93
C LYS A 331 -8.88 11.46 -31.47
N TYR A 332 -7.74 12.15 -31.43
CA TYR A 332 -7.67 13.60 -31.66
C TYR A 332 -6.85 14.04 -32.89
N VAL A 333 -5.98 13.20 -33.43
CA VAL A 333 -5.05 13.57 -34.52
C VAL A 333 -5.35 12.79 -35.81
N VAL A 334 -5.70 11.51 -35.70
CA VAL A 334 -6.11 10.66 -36.82
C VAL A 334 -7.49 10.06 -36.50
N PRO A 335 -8.59 10.83 -36.62
CA PRO A 335 -9.95 10.40 -36.27
C PRO A 335 -10.54 9.47 -37.34
N LYS A 336 -9.84 8.37 -37.60
CA LYS A 336 -10.26 7.24 -38.45
C LYS A 336 -10.01 5.94 -37.69
N PRO A 337 -10.86 4.92 -37.83
CA PRO A 337 -10.60 3.60 -37.30
C PRO A 337 -9.21 3.08 -37.71
N ARG A 338 -8.53 2.34 -36.81
CA ARG A 338 -7.19 1.79 -37.08
C ARG A 338 -7.18 0.82 -38.27
N SER A 339 -8.31 0.20 -38.57
CA SER A 339 -8.55 -0.64 -39.75
C SER A 339 -8.49 0.12 -41.08
N GLU A 340 -8.87 1.41 -41.08
CA GLU A 340 -8.91 2.27 -42.28
C GLU A 340 -7.60 3.03 -42.53
N CYS A 341 -6.70 3.07 -41.54
CA CYS A 341 -5.41 3.75 -41.65
C CYS A 341 -4.43 2.92 -42.50
N SER A 342 -3.64 3.54 -43.38
CA SER A 342 -2.61 2.83 -44.14
C SER A 342 -1.47 2.32 -43.23
N LYS A 343 -0.78 1.26 -43.65
CA LYS A 343 0.33 0.67 -42.87
C LYS A 343 1.44 1.70 -42.53
N PRO A 344 1.85 2.61 -43.43
CA PRO A 344 2.80 3.67 -43.08
C PRO A 344 2.27 4.65 -42.03
N GLU A 345 1.02 5.10 -42.13
CA GLU A 345 0.41 6.01 -41.15
C GLU A 345 0.38 5.38 -39.75
N GLN A 346 0.00 4.10 -39.66
CA GLN A 346 -0.02 3.36 -38.39
C GLN A 346 1.39 3.28 -37.76
N LEU A 347 2.44 3.09 -38.55
CA LEU A 347 3.82 3.05 -38.07
C LEU A 347 4.36 4.44 -37.69
N VAL A 348 3.93 5.51 -38.37
CA VAL A 348 4.22 6.90 -37.97
C VAL A 348 3.58 7.23 -36.63
N VAL A 349 2.30 6.89 -36.43
CA VAL A 349 1.60 7.06 -35.14
C VAL A 349 2.34 6.30 -34.04
N THR A 350 2.76 5.06 -34.28
CA THR A 350 3.57 4.28 -33.32
C THR A 350 4.92 4.94 -33.02
N PHE A 351 5.62 5.48 -34.02
CA PHE A 351 6.90 6.17 -33.80
C PHE A 351 6.74 7.43 -32.93
N VAL A 352 5.72 8.26 -33.23
CA VAL A 352 5.42 9.48 -32.47
C VAL A 352 4.99 9.14 -31.04
N ALA A 353 4.08 8.16 -30.86
CA ALA A 353 3.68 7.68 -29.54
C ALA A 353 4.86 7.11 -28.75
N GLY A 354 5.75 6.36 -29.41
CA GLY A 354 6.97 5.82 -28.81
C GLY A 354 7.96 6.89 -28.39
N TYR A 355 8.08 7.99 -29.15
CA TYR A 355 8.92 9.13 -28.77
C TYR A 355 8.35 9.84 -27.53
N ILE A 356 7.06 10.19 -27.54
CA ILE A 356 6.36 10.84 -26.43
C ILE A 356 6.44 9.98 -25.16
N ALA A 357 6.16 8.68 -25.26
CA ALA A 357 6.32 7.74 -24.15
C ALA A 357 7.78 7.73 -23.63
N GLY A 358 8.76 7.79 -24.53
CA GLY A 358 10.18 7.93 -24.17
C GLY A 358 10.53 9.24 -23.45
N VAL A 359 9.86 10.37 -23.74
CA VAL A 359 9.98 11.62 -22.96
C VAL A 359 9.50 11.40 -21.53
N PHE A 360 8.31 10.82 -21.33
CA PHE A 360 7.79 10.50 -20.00
C PHE A 360 8.68 9.50 -19.25
N CYS A 361 9.18 8.47 -19.94
CA CYS A 361 10.15 7.52 -19.38
C CYS A 361 11.43 8.22 -18.93
N ALA A 362 11.94 9.17 -19.72
CA ALA A 362 13.11 9.95 -19.34
C ALA A 362 12.83 10.75 -18.06
N ILE A 363 11.74 11.53 -18.02
CA ILE A 363 11.37 12.37 -16.86
C ILE A 363 11.22 11.52 -15.58
N VAL A 364 10.45 10.44 -15.63
CA VAL A 364 10.14 9.62 -14.45
C VAL A 364 11.34 8.79 -13.98
N SER A 365 12.16 8.26 -14.90
CA SER A 365 13.34 7.45 -14.53
C SER A 365 14.58 8.28 -14.18
N HIS A 366 14.63 9.57 -14.55
CA HIS A 366 15.83 10.38 -14.37
C HIS A 366 16.27 10.53 -12.91
N PRO A 367 15.38 10.75 -11.92
CA PRO A 367 15.79 10.85 -10.52
C PRO A 367 16.47 9.58 -10.00
N ALA A 368 15.88 8.41 -10.26
CA ALA A 368 16.43 7.11 -9.85
C ALA A 368 17.78 6.83 -10.53
N ASP A 369 17.90 7.15 -11.83
CA ASP A 369 19.11 6.96 -12.61
C ASP A 369 20.25 7.90 -12.17
N SER A 370 19.94 9.17 -11.88
CA SER A 370 20.88 10.13 -11.32
C SER A 370 21.45 9.62 -9.98
N VAL A 371 20.60 9.11 -9.10
CA VAL A 371 21.03 8.48 -7.82
C VAL A 371 21.88 7.23 -8.08
N VAL A 372 21.42 6.27 -8.89
CA VAL A 372 22.18 5.04 -9.20
C VAL A 372 23.54 5.35 -9.86
N SER A 373 23.62 6.39 -10.70
CA SER A 373 24.86 6.79 -11.38
C SER A 373 25.95 7.34 -10.44
N VAL A 374 25.57 7.86 -9.29
CA VAL A 374 26.48 8.33 -8.23
C VAL A 374 26.72 7.22 -7.20
N LEU A 375 25.69 6.42 -6.88
CA LEU A 375 25.80 5.23 -6.04
C LEU A 375 26.87 4.24 -6.56
N ASN A 376 26.93 4.07 -7.89
CA ASN A 376 27.94 3.22 -8.54
C ASN A 376 29.37 3.81 -8.50
N LYS A 377 29.55 5.08 -8.14
CA LYS A 377 30.86 5.73 -7.98
C LYS A 377 31.33 5.75 -6.53
N GLU A 378 30.41 5.83 -5.57
CA GLU A 378 30.70 6.04 -4.16
C GLU A 378 30.43 4.77 -3.35
N LYS A 379 31.45 3.90 -3.23
CA LYS A 379 31.37 2.67 -2.43
C LYS A 379 30.98 2.99 -0.98
N GLY A 380 29.90 2.38 -0.50
CA GLY A 380 29.41 2.51 0.88
C GLY A 380 28.40 3.63 1.13
N SER A 381 28.12 4.50 0.15
CA SER A 381 27.01 5.47 0.26
C SER A 381 25.66 4.79 0.04
N THR A 382 24.60 5.28 0.70
CA THR A 382 23.23 4.82 0.44
C THR A 382 22.55 5.69 -0.63
N ALA A 383 21.55 5.12 -1.33
CA ALA A 383 20.76 5.85 -2.32
C ALA A 383 20.11 7.13 -1.74
N PHE A 384 19.75 7.11 -0.45
CA PHE A 384 19.19 8.27 0.25
C PHE A 384 20.23 9.36 0.55
N GLN A 385 21.43 8.98 0.98
CA GLN A 385 22.54 9.93 1.18
C GLN A 385 22.93 10.62 -0.14
N VAL A 386 23.02 9.85 -1.22
CA VAL A 386 23.26 10.35 -2.58
C VAL A 386 22.16 11.31 -3.03
N LEU A 387 20.88 10.96 -2.80
CA LEU A 387 19.74 11.83 -3.14
C LEU A 387 19.79 13.16 -2.36
N LYS A 388 20.08 13.12 -1.05
CA LYS A 388 20.22 14.30 -0.18
C LYS A 388 21.38 15.19 -0.63
N ARG A 389 22.49 14.61 -1.10
CA ARG A 389 23.68 15.31 -1.57
C ARG A 389 23.53 15.92 -2.98
N LEU A 390 22.86 15.23 -3.90
CA LEU A 390 22.53 15.77 -5.21
C LEU A 390 21.55 16.94 -5.11
N GLY A 391 20.58 16.84 -4.19
CA GLY A 391 19.53 17.83 -4.00
C GLY A 391 18.61 17.97 -5.23
N PRO A 392 17.51 18.75 -5.12
CA PRO A 392 16.51 18.82 -6.18
C PRO A 392 17.10 19.28 -7.53
N LYS A 393 17.99 20.28 -7.54
CA LYS A 393 18.62 20.76 -8.79
C LYS A 393 19.66 19.80 -9.39
N GLY A 394 20.41 19.05 -8.57
CA GLY A 394 21.41 18.12 -9.06
C GLY A 394 20.81 16.83 -9.64
N VAL A 395 19.69 16.37 -9.08
CA VAL A 395 18.95 15.19 -9.54
C VAL A 395 18.41 15.34 -10.97
N TRP A 396 18.07 16.56 -11.40
CA TRP A 396 17.58 16.87 -12.76
C TRP A 396 18.68 17.20 -13.79
N LYS A 397 19.97 17.13 -13.40
CA LYS A 397 21.08 17.47 -14.30
C LYS A 397 21.25 16.42 -15.40
N GLY A 398 21.12 16.86 -16.65
CA GLY A 398 21.28 16.00 -17.84
C GLY A 398 19.98 15.43 -18.40
N LEU A 399 18.82 15.81 -17.85
CA LEU A 399 17.50 15.36 -18.34
C LEU A 399 17.31 15.57 -19.86
N VAL A 400 17.71 16.71 -20.42
CA VAL A 400 17.54 17.00 -21.87
C VAL A 400 18.26 15.97 -22.75
N ALA A 401 19.52 15.65 -22.41
CA ALA A 401 20.28 14.62 -23.14
C ALA A 401 19.66 13.23 -22.97
N ARG A 402 19.09 12.94 -21.79
CA ARG A 402 18.33 11.71 -21.53
C ARG A 402 17.05 11.66 -22.38
N ILE A 403 16.30 12.76 -22.50
CA ILE A 403 15.08 12.85 -23.31
C ILE A 403 15.38 12.53 -24.78
N ILE A 404 16.43 13.12 -25.36
CA ILE A 404 16.81 12.86 -26.75
C ILE A 404 17.18 11.38 -26.94
N MET A 405 18.05 10.84 -26.08
CA MET A 405 18.54 9.45 -26.16
C MET A 405 17.42 8.42 -25.91
N ILE A 406 16.62 8.58 -24.85
CA ILE A 406 15.55 7.64 -24.49
C ILE A 406 14.34 7.80 -25.40
N GLY A 407 13.98 9.02 -25.79
CA GLY A 407 12.89 9.31 -26.74
C GLY A 407 13.12 8.59 -28.07
N THR A 408 14.29 8.82 -28.68
CA THR A 408 14.67 8.15 -29.95
C THR A 408 14.78 6.63 -29.82
N LEU A 409 15.42 6.12 -28.76
CA LEU A 409 15.53 4.68 -28.53
C LEU A 409 14.15 4.01 -28.35
N THR A 410 13.24 4.66 -27.60
CA THR A 410 11.90 4.15 -27.33
C THR A 410 11.02 4.19 -28.57
N ALA A 411 11.11 5.26 -29.37
CA ALA A 411 10.45 5.38 -30.67
C ALA A 411 10.88 4.26 -31.64
N LEU A 412 12.19 4.04 -31.79
CA LEU A 412 12.72 2.97 -32.63
C LEU A 412 12.33 1.57 -32.15
N GLN A 413 12.33 1.35 -30.83
CA GLN A 413 11.89 0.07 -30.25
C GLN A 413 10.42 -0.22 -30.58
N TRP A 414 9.52 0.74 -30.39
CA TRP A 414 8.11 0.57 -30.73
C TRP A 414 7.88 0.44 -32.23
N PHE A 415 8.58 1.23 -33.05
CA PHE A 415 8.51 1.15 -34.51
C PHE A 415 8.92 -0.24 -35.03
N ILE A 416 10.03 -0.81 -34.55
CA ILE A 416 10.47 -2.16 -34.94
C ILE A 416 9.46 -3.21 -34.45
N TYR A 417 8.98 -3.08 -33.21
CA TYR A 417 8.02 -4.01 -32.62
C TYR A 417 6.70 -4.07 -33.41
N ASP A 418 6.11 -2.91 -33.72
CA ASP A 418 4.88 -2.85 -34.51
C ASP A 418 5.12 -3.17 -35.99
N SER A 419 6.31 -2.89 -36.55
CA SER A 419 6.68 -3.37 -37.90
C SER A 419 6.63 -4.89 -37.98
N VAL A 420 7.11 -5.59 -36.93
CA VAL A 420 6.97 -7.05 -36.81
C VAL A 420 5.50 -7.46 -36.68
N LYS A 421 4.68 -6.75 -35.88
CA LYS A 421 3.23 -7.01 -35.80
C LYS A 421 2.51 -6.83 -37.14
N VAL A 422 2.85 -5.79 -37.91
CA VAL A 422 2.28 -5.50 -39.24
C VAL A 422 2.74 -6.53 -40.27
N TYR A 423 4.02 -6.93 -40.25
CA TYR A 423 4.57 -7.91 -41.18
C TYR A 423 3.95 -9.30 -40.99
N PHE A 424 3.87 -9.78 -39.74
CA PHE A 424 3.27 -11.07 -39.41
C PHE A 424 1.74 -11.05 -39.31
N ARG A 425 1.07 -9.92 -39.58
CA ARG A 425 -0.40 -9.76 -39.43
C ARG A 425 -0.88 -10.30 -38.08
N LEU A 426 -0.29 -9.77 -37.01
CA LEU A 426 -0.72 -10.10 -35.65
C LEU A 426 -1.99 -9.32 -35.31
N PRO A 427 -2.97 -9.94 -34.63
CA PRO A 427 -4.14 -9.25 -34.15
C PRO A 427 -3.73 -8.10 -33.23
N ARG A 428 -4.20 -6.91 -33.55
CA ARG A 428 -3.94 -5.68 -32.78
C ARG A 428 -5.29 -5.18 -32.30
N PRO A 429 -5.67 -5.41 -31.03
CA PRO A 429 -6.97 -5.00 -30.55
C PRO A 429 -7.17 -3.49 -30.75
N PRO A 430 -8.41 -3.05 -31.05
CA PRO A 430 -8.71 -1.62 -31.11
C PRO A 430 -8.43 -0.96 -29.75
N PRO A 431 -8.28 0.38 -29.71
CA PRO A 431 -8.26 1.12 -28.45
C PRO A 431 -9.44 0.70 -27.56
N PRO A 432 -9.23 0.47 -26.25
CA PRO A 432 -10.28 -0.07 -25.39
C PRO A 432 -11.48 0.87 -25.32
N GLU A 433 -12.61 0.41 -25.84
CA GLU A 433 -13.91 1.08 -25.78
C GLU A 433 -14.68 0.74 -24.50
N MET A 434 -15.64 1.58 -24.12
CA MET A 434 -16.43 1.38 -22.92
C MET A 434 -17.37 0.17 -23.11
N PRO A 435 -17.32 -0.86 -22.23
CA PRO A 435 -18.20 -2.02 -22.33
C PRO A 435 -19.68 -1.63 -22.31
N GLU A 436 -20.52 -2.33 -23.07
CA GLU A 436 -21.96 -2.02 -23.16
C GLU A 436 -22.67 -2.12 -21.80
N SER A 437 -22.26 -3.07 -20.95
CA SER A 437 -22.79 -3.18 -19.58
C SER A 437 -22.48 -1.95 -18.72
N LEU A 438 -21.34 -1.30 -18.97
CA LEU A 438 -20.91 -0.09 -18.28
C LEU A 438 -21.57 1.16 -18.88
N LYS A 439 -21.70 1.24 -20.22
CA LYS A 439 -22.51 2.27 -20.91
C LYS A 439 -23.95 2.28 -20.36
N LYS A 440 -24.57 1.09 -20.25
CA LYS A 440 -25.91 0.90 -19.70
C LYS A 440 -26.03 1.27 -18.22
N LYS A 441 -25.02 1.00 -17.39
CA LYS A 441 -24.97 1.43 -15.97
C LYS A 441 -24.79 2.95 -15.81
N LEU A 442 -24.12 3.61 -16.75
CA LEU A 442 -23.85 5.05 -16.73
C LEU A 442 -24.94 5.89 -17.43
N GLY A 443 -26.00 5.28 -17.94
CA GLY A 443 -27.06 5.98 -18.69
C GLY A 443 -26.64 6.48 -20.08
N LEU A 444 -25.48 6.02 -20.57
CA LEU A 444 -24.89 6.41 -21.86
C LEU A 444 -25.34 5.46 -22.97
N THR A 445 -26.65 5.36 -23.19
CA THR A 445 -27.23 4.75 -24.38
C THR A 445 -27.68 5.85 -25.33
N ASP A 446 -26.88 6.11 -26.36
CA ASP A 446 -27.24 7.06 -27.41
C ASP A 446 -28.49 6.56 -28.16
N CYS A 447 -29.49 7.44 -28.27
CA CYS A 447 -30.58 7.26 -29.22
C CYS A 447 -30.09 7.64 -30.63
N ASP A 448 -29.44 6.72 -31.35
CA ASP A 448 -29.49 6.71 -32.82
C ASP A 448 -28.92 5.43 -33.45
N SER A 449 -29.77 4.68 -34.15
CA SER A 449 -29.39 3.75 -35.24
C SER A 449 -30.62 3.32 -36.04
N GLY A 450 -31.39 4.30 -36.54
CA GLY A 450 -32.56 4.08 -37.41
C GLY A 450 -32.23 4.20 -38.90
N GLY A 451 -31.74 3.11 -39.52
CA GLY A 451 -31.55 2.99 -40.97
C GLY A 451 -30.83 1.67 -41.31
N ASN A 452 -31.19 0.89 -42.33
CA ASN A 452 -32.09 1.10 -43.48
C ASN A 452 -32.95 -0.14 -43.74
N VAL A 453 -34.21 0.05 -44.17
CA VAL A 453 -34.80 -0.77 -45.26
C VAL A 453 -35.61 0.15 -46.18
N SER A 454 -35.51 -0.09 -47.48
CA SER A 454 -35.99 0.80 -48.54
C SER A 454 -37.44 0.52 -48.98
N ALA A 455 -38.09 1.60 -49.43
CA ALA A 455 -39.09 1.70 -50.50
C ALA A 455 -40.32 0.74 -50.60
N ALA A 456 -41.47 1.41 -50.74
CA ALA A 456 -42.55 1.12 -51.70
C ALA A 456 -43.39 -0.17 -51.56
N ALA A 457 -44.57 -0.01 -50.96
CA ALA A 457 -45.85 -0.22 -51.66
C ALA A 457 -47.02 0.49 -50.92
N ARG A 458 -47.99 1.03 -51.67
CA ARG A 458 -49.29 1.49 -51.14
C ARG A 458 -50.40 0.55 -51.64
N SER A 459 -51.60 0.75 -51.09
CA SER A 459 -52.91 0.32 -51.60
C SER A 459 -53.46 -1.00 -51.00
N PRO A 460 -54.80 -1.23 -51.00
CA PRO A 460 -55.55 -1.26 -49.74
C PRO A 460 -56.58 -2.40 -49.63
N THR A 461 -57.26 -2.51 -48.47
CA THR A 461 -58.63 -3.05 -48.19
C THR A 461 -58.66 -3.59 -46.76
N SER A 462 -59.74 -3.63 -45.95
CA SER A 462 -61.00 -2.89 -45.79
C SER A 462 -61.92 -3.77 -44.91
N SER A 463 -62.31 -3.28 -43.72
CA SER A 463 -63.40 -3.77 -42.82
C SER A 463 -62.93 -3.59 -41.37
N SER A 464 -63.69 -3.16 -40.37
CA SER A 464 -65.05 -2.62 -40.22
C SER A 464 -65.16 -2.26 -38.72
N SER A 465 -65.80 -1.14 -38.36
CA SER A 465 -66.02 -0.71 -36.97
C SER A 465 -67.50 -0.90 -36.58
N PRO A 466 -67.88 -0.99 -35.29
CA PRO A 466 -67.95 0.19 -34.41
C PRO A 466 -67.61 -0.03 -32.91
N SER A 467 -67.70 1.06 -32.13
CA SER A 467 -67.43 1.23 -30.69
C SER A 467 -68.32 0.38 -29.75
N PRO A 468 -67.98 0.29 -28.44
CA PRO A 468 -68.68 1.19 -27.49
C PRO A 468 -67.85 1.70 -26.29
N SER A 469 -68.54 2.51 -25.47
CA SER A 469 -68.13 3.37 -24.35
C SER A 469 -67.67 2.70 -23.04
N LEU A 470 -66.89 3.47 -22.26
CA LEU A 470 -66.57 3.28 -20.84
C LEU A 470 -67.81 3.22 -19.91
N PRO A 471 -67.81 2.39 -18.86
CA PRO A 471 -68.74 2.50 -17.73
C PRO A 471 -68.13 3.22 -16.51
N ARG A 472 -68.96 3.98 -15.77
CA ARG A 472 -68.70 4.41 -14.38
C ARG A 472 -69.09 3.31 -13.39
N PRO A 473 -68.55 3.34 -12.15
CA PRO A 473 -69.41 3.16 -10.96
C PRO A 473 -69.49 4.38 -10.03
N LEU A 474 -70.40 4.31 -9.06
CA LEU A 474 -70.89 5.37 -8.16
C LEU A 474 -70.60 5.03 -6.65
N PRO A 475 -70.97 5.85 -5.63
CA PRO A 475 -70.04 6.18 -4.53
C PRO A 475 -70.49 5.84 -3.07
N CYS A 476 -69.67 6.29 -2.10
CA CYS A 476 -69.99 6.59 -0.67
C CYS A 476 -70.08 5.38 0.30
N PRO A 477 -70.05 5.56 1.66
CA PRO A 477 -70.22 6.82 2.44
C PRO A 477 -69.23 7.10 3.62
N CYS A 478 -69.39 8.28 4.24
CA CYS A 478 -68.80 8.68 5.53
C CYS A 478 -69.62 8.20 6.76
N PRO A 479 -69.06 8.20 7.98
CA PRO A 479 -69.80 7.95 9.23
C PRO A 479 -70.43 9.22 9.85
N ARG A 480 -71.49 9.05 10.66
CA ARG A 480 -72.13 10.08 11.53
C ARG A 480 -72.08 9.60 13.00
N LEU A 481 -71.96 10.47 14.01
CA LEU A 481 -73.01 11.06 14.89
C LEU A 481 -72.32 11.65 16.15
N PRO A 482 -72.97 12.44 17.05
CA PRO A 482 -74.24 13.19 17.00
C PRO A 482 -74.10 14.71 17.41
N PRO A 483 -75.19 15.52 17.43
CA PRO A 483 -75.16 16.94 17.84
C PRO A 483 -76.00 17.32 19.09
N SER A 484 -75.51 18.29 19.88
CA SER A 484 -76.23 19.20 20.81
C SER A 484 -75.19 20.23 21.37
N CYS A 485 -75.46 21.48 21.76
CA CYS A 485 -76.68 22.29 21.88
C CYS A 485 -76.36 23.81 21.82
N CYS A 486 -77.41 24.66 21.75
CA CYS A 486 -77.46 26.11 22.05
C CYS A 486 -77.03 27.19 21.01
N GLN A 487 -77.82 28.29 20.99
CA GLN A 487 -77.67 29.53 20.21
C GLN A 487 -77.26 30.74 21.13
N PRO A 488 -77.56 32.05 20.88
CA PRO A 488 -76.60 33.04 20.34
C PRO A 488 -76.64 34.40 21.14
N PRO A 489 -76.50 35.64 20.61
CA PRO A 489 -75.63 36.25 19.57
C PRO A 489 -74.92 37.59 20.01
N ARG A 490 -74.26 38.29 19.04
CA ARG A 490 -74.17 39.78 18.84
C ARG A 490 -73.01 40.61 19.53
N PRO A 491 -72.62 41.82 18.99
CA PRO A 491 -71.89 42.02 17.72
C PRO A 491 -70.76 43.12 17.84
N PRO A 492 -70.47 44.06 16.90
CA PRO A 492 -69.14 44.24 16.29
C PRO A 492 -68.58 45.69 16.57
N PRO A 493 -67.87 46.49 15.71
CA PRO A 493 -67.52 46.48 14.27
C PRO A 493 -65.98 46.24 14.02
N ASP A 494 -65.38 46.23 12.82
CA ASP A 494 -65.38 47.27 11.77
C ASP A 494 -65.10 46.80 10.32
N ARG A 495 -65.46 47.71 9.39
CA ARG A 495 -65.35 47.62 7.92
C ARG A 495 -63.95 47.99 7.43
N GLN A 496 -63.33 47.29 6.47
CA GLN A 496 -63.67 47.08 5.04
C GLN A 496 -63.06 48.16 4.12
N THR A 497 -62.26 47.68 3.16
CA THR A 497 -61.41 48.42 2.21
C THR A 497 -62.08 48.61 0.85
N ASP A 498 -61.72 49.70 0.16
CA ASP A 498 -61.93 49.97 -1.29
C ASP A 498 -61.18 51.30 -1.60
N ILE A 499 -60.57 51.62 -2.74
CA ILE A 499 -60.39 51.04 -4.09
C ILE A 499 -59.00 51.48 -4.61
N HIS A 500 -58.30 50.67 -5.42
CA HIS A 500 -57.50 51.17 -6.56
C HIS A 500 -57.14 50.02 -7.54
N HIS A 501 -57.51 50.18 -8.81
CA HIS A 501 -57.00 49.37 -9.93
C HIS A 501 -55.51 49.73 -10.20
N PRO A 502 -54.68 48.77 -10.69
CA PRO A 502 -54.53 48.71 -12.15
C PRO A 502 -54.28 47.32 -12.76
N LEU A 503 -54.66 47.23 -14.03
CA LEU A 503 -53.99 46.57 -15.18
C LEU A 503 -53.45 45.13 -15.07
N ALA A 504 -53.74 44.37 -16.14
CA ALA A 504 -53.20 43.03 -16.36
C ALA A 504 -51.68 43.07 -16.58
N ASP A 505 -50.96 42.22 -15.84
CA ASP A 505 -49.59 41.86 -16.15
C ASP A 505 -49.55 40.36 -16.48
N THR A 506 -49.07 40.02 -17.67
CA THR A 506 -48.96 38.65 -18.18
C THR A 506 -47.78 37.94 -17.53
N SER A 507 -47.88 37.64 -16.23
CA SER A 507 -46.90 36.82 -15.53
C SER A 507 -47.00 35.38 -16.03
N VAL A 508 -46.01 34.97 -16.84
CA VAL A 508 -45.76 33.57 -17.18
C VAL A 508 -45.80 32.74 -15.89
N GLN A 509 -46.74 31.79 -15.82
CA GLN A 509 -46.86 30.91 -14.66
C GLN A 509 -45.75 29.87 -14.72
N THR A 510 -44.54 30.29 -14.37
CA THR A 510 -43.35 29.46 -14.28
C THR A 510 -43.64 28.32 -13.31
N CYS A 511 -43.79 27.10 -13.83
CA CYS A 511 -43.95 25.91 -13.02
C CYS A 511 -42.64 25.66 -12.28
N ILE A 512 -42.52 26.24 -11.08
CA ILE A 512 -41.43 25.94 -10.16
C ILE A 512 -41.61 24.46 -9.77
N MET A 513 -40.84 23.60 -10.41
CA MET A 513 -40.82 22.18 -10.10
C MET A 513 -40.28 22.02 -8.67
N SER A 514 -41.18 21.83 -7.71
CA SER A 514 -40.80 21.54 -6.33
C SER A 514 -39.87 20.34 -6.28
N THR A 515 -38.78 20.53 -5.54
CA THR A 515 -37.67 19.58 -5.43
C THR A 515 -38.12 18.28 -4.78
N VAL A 516 -37.36 17.21 -4.99
CA VAL A 516 -37.60 15.93 -4.30
C VAL A 516 -37.57 16.12 -2.77
N GLN A 517 -36.70 16.99 -2.28
CA GLN A 517 -36.59 17.32 -0.86
C GLN A 517 -37.88 17.95 -0.32
N GLU A 518 -38.43 18.98 -0.97
CA GLU A 518 -39.67 19.66 -0.54
C GLU A 518 -40.90 18.75 -0.59
N LYS A 519 -40.94 17.79 -1.53
CA LYS A 519 -42.01 16.79 -1.65
C LYS A 519 -41.92 15.70 -0.59
N LEU A 520 -40.70 15.30 -0.20
CA LEU A 520 -40.45 14.21 0.74
C LEU A 520 -40.41 14.66 2.21
N LEU A 521 -39.85 15.84 2.48
CA LEU A 521 -39.54 16.34 3.81
C LEU A 521 -40.22 17.69 4.06
N ARG A 522 -41.26 17.69 4.90
CA ARG A 522 -41.91 18.91 5.37
C ARG A 522 -41.16 19.46 6.60
N PRO A 523 -40.49 20.62 6.54
CA PRO A 523 -39.83 21.19 7.70
C PRO A 523 -40.87 21.61 8.76
N VAL A 524 -40.68 21.15 10.00
CA VAL A 524 -41.52 21.49 11.16
C VAL A 524 -40.97 22.69 11.93
N ALA A 525 -39.66 22.93 11.84
CA ALA A 525 -38.97 24.10 12.36
C ALA A 525 -37.93 24.57 11.34
N GLY A 526 -37.51 25.84 11.43
CA GLY A 526 -36.39 26.35 10.64
C GLY A 526 -35.09 25.61 10.97
N SER A 527 -34.18 25.50 10.01
CA SER A 527 -32.89 24.81 10.18
C SER A 527 -31.94 25.62 11.07
N SER A 528 -32.15 25.56 12.39
CA SER A 528 -31.16 26.06 13.35
C SER A 528 -29.88 25.22 13.23
N THR A 529 -28.79 25.83 12.81
CA THR A 529 -27.45 25.24 12.88
C THR A 529 -27.03 25.14 14.35
N GLN A 530 -27.51 24.11 15.05
CA GLN A 530 -27.11 23.86 16.43
C GLN A 530 -25.61 23.56 16.48
N SER A 531 -24.90 24.20 17.40
CA SER A 531 -23.51 23.86 17.69
C SER A 531 -23.41 22.39 18.12
N PRO A 532 -22.42 21.63 17.63
CA PRO A 532 -22.24 20.23 18.01
C PRO A 532 -21.91 20.13 19.50
N ARG A 533 -22.41 19.08 20.17
CA ARG A 533 -22.36 18.95 21.63
C ARG A 533 -21.12 18.22 22.13
N ASN A 534 -20.62 17.25 21.36
CA ASN A 534 -19.48 16.41 21.70
C ASN A 534 -18.51 16.34 20.50
N LYS A 535 -18.22 17.50 19.90
CA LYS A 535 -17.28 17.59 18.78
C LYS A 535 -15.86 17.24 19.21
N VAL A 536 -15.21 16.40 18.40
CA VAL A 536 -13.79 16.04 18.57
C VAL A 536 -13.01 16.43 17.32
N THR A 537 -11.84 17.03 17.50
CA THR A 537 -10.88 17.28 16.41
C THR A 537 -9.68 16.34 16.52
N VAL A 538 -9.21 15.81 15.40
CA VAL A 538 -7.89 15.15 15.29
C VAL A 538 -7.00 15.97 14.35
N VAL A 539 -5.86 16.42 14.86
CA VAL A 539 -4.85 17.16 14.10
C VAL A 539 -3.73 16.22 13.68
N GLY A 540 -3.49 16.17 12.37
CA GLY A 540 -2.64 15.21 11.67
C GLY A 540 -3.41 13.97 11.23
N VAL A 541 -3.53 13.71 9.93
CA VAL A 541 -4.10 12.46 9.36
C VAL A 541 -3.01 11.42 9.04
N GLY A 542 -1.96 11.40 9.87
CA GLY A 542 -0.96 10.34 9.85
C GLY A 542 -1.52 9.00 10.33
N GLN A 543 -0.68 7.97 10.32
CA GLN A 543 -1.06 6.61 10.77
C GLN A 543 -1.65 6.61 12.19
N VAL A 544 -1.10 7.41 13.11
CA VAL A 544 -1.62 7.57 14.48
C VAL A 544 -2.95 8.31 14.49
N GLY A 545 -3.05 9.46 13.81
CA GLY A 545 -4.27 10.25 13.73
C GLY A 545 -5.47 9.47 13.18
N MET A 546 -5.30 8.73 12.09
CA MET A 546 -6.36 7.90 11.53
C MET A 546 -6.76 6.74 12.45
N ALA A 547 -5.80 6.13 13.16
CA ALA A 547 -6.12 5.13 14.17
C ALA A 547 -6.88 5.73 15.38
N CYS A 548 -6.59 6.97 15.78
CA CYS A 548 -7.37 7.69 16.79
C CYS A 548 -8.79 7.99 16.28
N ALA A 549 -8.91 8.59 15.09
CA ALA A 549 -10.19 8.94 14.46
C ALA A 549 -11.12 7.73 14.34
N VAL A 550 -10.64 6.62 13.76
CA VAL A 550 -11.43 5.38 13.63
C VAL A 550 -11.82 4.81 14.98
N SER A 551 -10.92 4.79 15.97
CA SER A 551 -11.22 4.28 17.32
C SER A 551 -12.25 5.15 18.07
N ILE A 552 -12.27 6.46 17.80
CA ILE A 552 -13.24 7.42 18.38
C ILE A 552 -14.62 7.24 17.72
N LEU A 553 -14.66 7.05 16.40
CA LEU A 553 -15.89 6.82 15.63
C LEU A 553 -16.54 5.47 15.99
N LEU A 554 -15.78 4.38 16.02
CA LEU A 554 -16.29 3.03 16.34
C LEU A 554 -16.77 2.86 17.80
N ARG A 555 -16.46 3.83 18.68
CA ARG A 555 -16.90 3.86 20.08
C ARG A 555 -18.02 4.88 20.35
N ASP A 556 -18.58 5.48 19.30
CA ASP A 556 -19.65 6.48 19.33
C ASP A 556 -19.35 7.68 20.25
N LEU A 557 -18.10 8.17 20.23
CA LEU A 557 -17.63 9.20 21.19
C LEU A 557 -17.81 10.65 20.73
N CYS A 558 -18.35 10.89 19.53
CA CYS A 558 -18.56 12.23 18.99
C CYS A 558 -19.81 12.32 18.11
N ASP A 559 -20.43 13.50 18.07
CA ASP A 559 -21.51 13.87 17.14
C ASP A 559 -21.00 14.68 15.93
N GLU A 560 -19.80 15.26 16.04
CA GLU A 560 -19.04 15.81 14.92
C GLU A 560 -17.55 15.44 15.06
N LEU A 561 -16.97 14.87 14.01
CA LEU A 561 -15.52 14.66 13.91
C LEU A 561 -14.93 15.65 12.89
N ALA A 562 -13.93 16.42 13.32
CA ALA A 562 -13.15 17.30 12.45
C ALA A 562 -11.71 16.79 12.29
N LEU A 563 -11.20 16.75 11.06
CA LEU A 563 -9.81 16.40 10.76
C LEU A 563 -9.07 17.63 10.21
N VAL A 564 -7.81 17.84 10.63
CA VAL A 564 -6.95 18.91 10.10
C VAL A 564 -5.57 18.37 9.77
N ASP A 565 -5.07 18.67 8.57
CA ASP A 565 -3.70 18.39 8.14
C ASP A 565 -3.26 19.39 7.07
N VAL A 566 -1.96 19.52 6.82
CA VAL A 566 -1.42 20.36 5.75
C VAL A 566 -1.42 19.67 4.37
N MET A 567 -1.57 18.34 4.34
CA MET A 567 -1.62 17.53 3.11
C MET A 567 -3.06 17.43 2.58
N GLU A 568 -3.53 18.46 1.89
CA GLU A 568 -4.94 18.62 1.43
C GLU A 568 -5.52 17.39 0.70
N ASP A 569 -4.82 16.85 -0.32
CA ASP A 569 -5.30 15.67 -1.06
C ASP A 569 -5.49 14.44 -0.17
N ARG A 570 -4.55 14.24 0.77
CA ARG A 570 -4.62 13.14 1.73
C ARG A 570 -5.75 13.38 2.71
N LEU A 571 -5.85 14.58 3.27
CA LEU A 571 -6.89 14.97 4.22
C LEU A 571 -8.29 14.73 3.63
N LYS A 572 -8.50 15.16 2.38
CA LYS A 572 -9.75 14.93 1.65
C LYS A 572 -10.01 13.44 1.39
N GLY A 573 -8.98 12.68 1.00
CA GLY A 573 -9.11 11.23 0.79
C GLY A 573 -9.50 10.47 2.06
N GLU A 574 -8.80 10.73 3.17
CA GLU A 574 -9.06 10.11 4.47
C GLU A 574 -10.45 10.51 5.02
N MET A 575 -10.87 11.78 4.83
CA MET A 575 -12.23 12.24 5.14
C MET A 575 -13.30 11.50 4.34
N MET A 576 -13.13 11.40 3.01
CA MET A 576 -14.10 10.74 2.13
C MET A 576 -14.25 9.25 2.45
N ASP A 577 -13.16 8.55 2.78
CA ASP A 577 -13.19 7.14 3.14
C ASP A 577 -14.01 6.92 4.44
N LEU A 578 -13.80 7.77 5.46
CA LEU A 578 -14.63 7.75 6.67
C LEU A 578 -16.10 8.13 6.40
N GLN A 579 -16.35 9.10 5.51
CA GLN A 579 -17.70 9.50 5.11
C GLN A 579 -18.44 8.38 4.36
N HIS A 580 -17.77 7.60 3.50
CA HIS A 580 -18.37 6.41 2.89
C HIS A 580 -18.73 5.34 3.93
N GLY A 581 -18.02 5.32 5.06
CA GLY A 581 -18.33 4.48 6.22
C GLY A 581 -19.53 4.95 7.07
N SER A 582 -20.14 6.12 6.80
CA SER A 582 -21.15 6.74 7.70
C SER A 582 -22.35 5.84 8.01
N LEU A 583 -22.75 4.93 7.11
CA LEU A 583 -23.83 3.97 7.35
C LEU A 583 -23.56 3.04 8.55
N PHE A 584 -22.28 2.79 8.86
CA PHE A 584 -21.83 1.88 9.91
C PHE A 584 -21.44 2.63 11.21
N LEU A 585 -21.61 3.95 11.25
CA LEU A 585 -21.18 4.84 12.32
C LEU A 585 -22.37 5.63 12.88
N LYS A 586 -22.31 6.05 14.15
CA LYS A 586 -23.33 6.91 14.75
C LYS A 586 -22.97 8.39 14.77
N CYS A 587 -21.78 8.76 14.28
CA CYS A 587 -21.38 10.15 14.10
C CYS A 587 -21.99 10.69 12.79
N PRO A 588 -22.97 11.63 12.83
CA PRO A 588 -23.68 12.10 11.64
C PRO A 588 -22.85 13.03 10.75
N LYS A 589 -21.72 13.57 11.25
CA LYS A 589 -20.95 14.60 10.54
C LYS A 589 -19.45 14.41 10.72
N ILE A 590 -18.78 14.10 9.61
CA ILE A 590 -17.33 14.03 9.50
C ILE A 590 -16.90 15.12 8.51
N VAL A 591 -16.03 16.03 8.94
CA VAL A 591 -15.54 17.17 8.15
C VAL A 591 -14.02 17.24 8.21
N ALA A 592 -13.39 17.80 7.18
CA ALA A 592 -11.96 18.01 7.17
C ALA A 592 -11.58 19.23 6.33
N ASP A 593 -10.67 20.04 6.85
CA ASP A 593 -10.08 21.19 6.15
C ASP A 593 -8.68 21.46 6.70
N LYS A 594 -7.86 22.15 5.93
CA LYS A 594 -6.56 22.67 6.35
C LYS A 594 -6.70 23.95 7.18
N ASP A 595 -7.77 24.72 6.97
CA ASP A 595 -8.11 25.83 7.87
C ASP A 595 -8.70 25.31 9.19
N TYR A 596 -8.17 25.82 10.30
CA TYR A 596 -8.60 25.48 11.65
C TYR A 596 -10.01 26.00 11.98
N SER A 597 -10.63 26.85 11.15
CA SER A 597 -12.05 27.21 11.30
C SER A 597 -12.97 25.98 11.34
N VAL A 598 -12.62 24.90 10.63
CA VAL A 598 -13.33 23.61 10.69
C VAL A 598 -13.34 22.98 12.09
N THR A 599 -12.39 23.35 12.95
CA THR A 599 -12.27 22.84 14.34
C THR A 599 -13.15 23.58 15.34
N ALA A 600 -13.87 24.64 14.93
CA ALA A 600 -14.59 25.49 15.87
C ALA A 600 -15.58 24.73 16.76
N ASN A 601 -15.62 25.10 18.04
CA ASN A 601 -16.44 24.50 19.10
C ASN A 601 -16.11 23.02 19.41
N SER A 602 -14.85 22.60 19.25
CA SER A 602 -14.41 21.27 19.68
C SER A 602 -14.30 21.17 21.20
N ARG A 603 -14.92 20.15 21.78
CA ARG A 603 -14.79 19.82 23.21
C ARG A 603 -13.42 19.19 23.52
N LEU A 604 -12.93 18.36 22.60
CA LEU A 604 -11.65 17.67 22.72
C LEU A 604 -10.85 17.80 21.42
N VAL A 605 -9.56 18.07 21.53
CA VAL A 605 -8.64 18.14 20.39
C VAL A 605 -7.45 17.22 20.61
N VAL A 606 -7.28 16.25 19.72
CA VAL A 606 -6.20 15.26 19.74
C VAL A 606 -5.10 15.70 18.77
N VAL A 607 -3.93 16.06 19.28
CA VAL A 607 -2.79 16.51 18.47
C VAL A 607 -1.84 15.33 18.22
N THR A 608 -1.83 14.84 16.99
CA THR A 608 -0.95 13.74 16.52
C THR A 608 0.08 14.20 15.47
N ALA A 609 -0.06 15.44 14.99
CA ALA A 609 0.85 16.07 14.05
C ALA A 609 2.22 16.33 14.71
N GLY A 610 3.30 15.93 14.03
CA GLY A 610 4.66 16.13 14.49
C GLY A 610 5.68 15.68 13.45
N VAL A 611 6.90 16.19 13.55
CA VAL A 611 8.02 15.76 12.72
C VAL A 611 8.72 14.55 13.33
N ARG A 612 9.11 13.60 12.47
CA ARG A 612 9.96 12.46 12.86
C ARG A 612 11.42 12.88 12.99
N GLN A 613 12.14 12.17 13.85
CA GLN A 613 13.59 12.27 14.00
C GLN A 613 14.28 11.88 12.67
N GLN A 614 15.28 12.67 12.28
CA GLN A 614 16.18 12.31 11.19
C GLN A 614 17.38 11.50 11.72
N GLU A 615 17.97 10.68 10.85
CA GLU A 615 19.18 9.93 11.19
C GLU A 615 20.32 10.89 11.56
N GLY A 616 20.89 10.73 12.76
CA GLY A 616 21.91 11.63 13.33
C GLY A 616 21.38 12.92 13.99
N GLU A 617 20.06 13.12 14.08
CA GLU A 617 19.47 14.29 14.73
C GLU A 617 19.44 14.14 16.26
N SER A 618 19.92 15.15 16.99
CA SER A 618 19.85 15.19 18.45
C SER A 618 18.41 15.33 18.95
N ARG A 619 18.13 14.78 20.15
CA ARG A 619 16.82 14.86 20.79
C ARG A 619 16.32 16.32 20.94
N LEU A 620 17.21 17.25 21.30
CA LEU A 620 16.88 18.67 21.42
C LEU A 620 16.45 19.30 20.08
N ASN A 621 17.18 19.03 18.98
CA ASN A 621 16.83 19.55 17.65
C ASN A 621 15.49 19.03 17.15
N LEU A 622 15.18 17.75 17.40
CA LEU A 622 13.87 17.16 17.12
C LEU A 622 12.76 17.88 17.90
N VAL A 623 12.96 18.15 19.19
CA VAL A 623 11.98 18.88 20.00
C VAL A 623 11.80 20.30 19.45
N GLN A 624 12.87 21.06 19.19
CA GLN A 624 12.76 22.44 18.69
C GLN A 624 12.04 22.52 17.33
N ARG A 625 12.22 21.52 16.44
CA ARG A 625 11.44 21.45 15.19
C ARG A 625 9.96 21.16 15.46
N ASN A 626 9.63 20.32 16.43
CA ASN A 626 8.25 20.10 16.85
C ASN A 626 7.65 21.35 17.54
N VAL A 627 8.41 22.11 18.34
CA VAL A 627 8.00 23.43 18.86
C VAL A 627 7.57 24.35 17.72
N ASN A 628 8.38 24.45 16.66
CA ASN A 628 8.07 25.31 15.51
C ASN A 628 6.81 24.86 14.75
N VAL A 629 6.52 23.55 14.71
CA VAL A 629 5.24 23.03 14.21
C VAL A 629 4.10 23.38 15.17
N PHE A 630 4.27 23.19 16.47
CA PHE A 630 3.22 23.46 17.47
C PHE A 630 2.83 24.95 17.51
N LYS A 631 3.76 25.87 17.24
CA LYS A 631 3.47 27.31 17.05
C LYS A 631 2.46 27.63 15.95
N SER A 632 2.40 26.84 14.88
CA SER A 632 1.41 27.04 13.81
C SER A 632 0.08 26.32 14.09
N ILE A 633 0.06 25.37 15.02
CA ILE A 633 -1.08 24.52 15.35
C ILE A 633 -1.83 25.02 16.58
N ILE A 634 -1.16 25.09 17.73
CA ILE A 634 -1.78 25.28 19.05
C ILE A 634 -2.54 26.62 19.16
N PRO A 635 -1.99 27.78 18.73
CA PRO A 635 -2.72 29.04 18.79
C PRO A 635 -3.99 29.04 17.90
N GLN A 636 -3.98 28.32 16.78
CA GLN A 636 -5.16 28.21 15.91
C GLN A 636 -6.25 27.33 16.55
N ILE A 637 -5.87 26.25 17.23
CA ILE A 637 -6.82 25.43 18.01
C ILE A 637 -7.53 26.29 19.06
N VAL A 638 -6.77 27.02 19.89
CA VAL A 638 -7.34 27.85 20.98
C VAL A 638 -8.20 28.99 20.43
N LYS A 639 -7.80 29.60 19.30
CA LYS A 639 -8.58 30.66 18.63
C LYS A 639 -10.00 30.21 18.27
N TYR A 640 -10.18 28.98 17.79
CA TYR A 640 -11.49 28.46 17.36
C TYR A 640 -12.20 27.59 18.41
N SER A 641 -11.48 27.09 19.41
CA SER A 641 -12.01 26.27 20.51
C SER A 641 -11.35 26.64 21.86
N PRO A 642 -11.66 27.81 22.43
CA PRO A 642 -11.02 28.30 23.67
C PRO A 642 -11.33 27.45 24.90
N ASP A 643 -12.46 26.74 24.90
CA ASP A 643 -12.92 25.89 26.00
C ASP A 643 -12.52 24.41 25.87
N CYS A 644 -11.76 24.04 24.83
CA CYS A 644 -11.37 22.65 24.60
C CYS A 644 -10.43 22.09 25.68
N ILE A 645 -10.38 20.77 25.73
CA ILE A 645 -9.26 20.01 26.30
C ILE A 645 -8.37 19.53 25.16
N ILE A 646 -7.05 19.63 25.33
CA ILE A 646 -6.07 19.16 24.34
C ILE A 646 -5.40 17.88 24.85
N ILE A 647 -5.49 16.79 24.07
CA ILE A 647 -4.68 15.58 24.24
C ILE A 647 -3.51 15.61 23.26
N VAL A 648 -2.29 15.72 23.77
CA VAL A 648 -1.06 15.62 22.98
C VAL A 648 -0.65 14.15 22.86
N VAL A 649 -0.45 13.69 21.63
CA VAL A 649 0.01 12.32 21.31
C VAL A 649 1.34 12.35 20.55
N SER A 650 1.68 13.49 19.93
CA SER A 650 2.95 13.71 19.24
C SER A 650 4.14 13.54 20.19
N ASN A 651 5.20 12.88 19.72
CA ASN A 651 6.36 12.56 20.54
C ASN A 651 7.55 13.54 20.34
N PRO A 652 8.35 13.82 21.38
CA PRO A 652 8.27 13.27 22.75
C PRO A 652 7.15 13.92 23.58
N VAL A 653 6.18 13.12 24.01
CA VAL A 653 4.86 13.60 24.45
C VAL A 653 4.91 14.49 25.68
N ASP A 654 5.73 14.16 26.69
CA ASP A 654 5.82 14.94 27.92
C ASP A 654 6.32 16.38 27.66
N VAL A 655 7.36 16.52 26.84
CA VAL A 655 7.90 17.83 26.45
C VAL A 655 6.95 18.59 25.52
N LEU A 656 6.29 17.91 24.58
CA LEU A 656 5.31 18.55 23.71
C LEU A 656 3.99 18.90 24.43
N THR A 657 3.69 18.26 25.56
CA THR A 657 2.60 18.66 26.46
C THR A 657 2.94 19.95 27.20
N TYR A 658 4.16 20.08 27.73
CA TYR A 658 4.66 21.35 28.28
C TYR A 658 4.61 22.49 27.26
N VAL A 659 5.11 22.24 26.03
CA VAL A 659 5.08 23.23 24.93
C VAL A 659 3.65 23.60 24.55
N THR A 660 2.73 22.63 24.50
CA THR A 660 1.31 22.89 24.26
C THR A 660 0.70 23.76 25.36
N TRP A 661 1.03 23.50 26.63
CA TRP A 661 0.55 24.30 27.74
C TRP A 661 1.01 25.76 27.64
N LYS A 662 2.30 26.01 27.41
CA LYS A 662 2.84 27.36 27.23
C LYS A 662 2.25 28.08 26.01
N LEU A 663 2.22 27.44 24.84
CA LEU A 663 1.70 28.05 23.59
C LEU A 663 0.18 28.24 23.56
N SER A 664 -0.58 27.47 24.35
CA SER A 664 -2.04 27.56 24.39
C SER A 664 -2.57 28.59 25.39
N GLY A 665 -1.82 28.88 26.45
CA GLY A 665 -2.29 29.67 27.59
C GLY A 665 -3.45 29.01 28.37
N LEU A 666 -3.79 27.75 28.06
CA LEU A 666 -4.88 27.04 28.73
C LEU A 666 -4.49 26.68 30.18
N PRO A 667 -5.46 26.57 31.11
CA PRO A 667 -5.17 26.11 32.45
C PRO A 667 -4.69 24.66 32.42
N LYS A 668 -3.69 24.34 33.25
CA LYS A 668 -2.94 23.06 33.21
C LYS A 668 -3.80 21.79 33.20
N HIS A 669 -5.00 21.82 33.80
CA HIS A 669 -5.92 20.68 33.81
C HIS A 669 -6.54 20.35 32.43
N ARG A 670 -6.55 21.30 31.49
CA ARG A 670 -7.07 21.11 30.12
C ARG A 670 -5.99 20.73 29.09
N VAL A 671 -4.74 20.56 29.50
CA VAL A 671 -3.64 20.13 28.61
C VAL A 671 -3.05 18.83 29.14
N ILE A 672 -3.23 17.76 28.38
CA ILE A 672 -2.98 16.38 28.80
C ILE A 672 -2.08 15.72 27.76
N GLY A 673 -1.00 15.07 28.16
CA GLY A 673 -0.25 14.20 27.25
C GLY A 673 -0.74 12.76 27.37
N SER A 674 -0.77 12.00 26.27
CA SER A 674 -1.15 10.57 26.31
C SER A 674 -0.28 9.76 27.28
N GLY A 675 0.96 10.21 27.49
CA GLY A 675 1.86 9.73 28.53
C GLY A 675 2.05 8.21 28.50
N THR A 676 2.19 7.62 29.69
CA THR A 676 2.39 6.19 29.89
C THR A 676 1.09 5.37 29.93
N ASN A 677 -0.04 5.89 29.45
CA ASN A 677 -1.32 5.15 29.39
C ASN A 677 -1.20 3.92 28.46
N LEU A 678 -0.47 4.06 27.35
CA LEU A 678 -0.16 2.92 26.47
C LEU A 678 0.87 1.96 27.08
N ASP A 679 1.88 2.47 27.78
CA ASP A 679 2.95 1.65 28.36
C ASP A 679 2.44 0.85 29.56
N SER A 680 1.55 1.43 30.36
CA SER A 680 0.79 0.70 31.38
C SER A 680 -0.11 -0.37 30.76
N ALA A 681 -0.76 -0.10 29.62
CA ALA A 681 -1.55 -1.12 28.91
C ALA A 681 -0.68 -2.28 28.38
N ARG A 682 0.52 -1.99 27.86
CA ARG A 682 1.52 -2.99 27.44
C ARG A 682 2.06 -3.79 28.63
N PHE A 683 2.39 -3.12 29.73
CA PHE A 683 2.84 -3.77 30.96
C PHE A 683 1.78 -4.74 31.47
N ARG A 684 0.52 -4.29 31.54
CA ARG A 684 -0.62 -5.15 31.91
C ARG A 684 -0.83 -6.32 30.96
N TYR A 685 -0.64 -6.13 29.64
CA TYR A 685 -0.69 -7.23 28.67
C TYR A 685 0.39 -8.27 28.94
N MET A 686 1.66 -7.86 29.01
CA MET A 686 2.80 -8.78 29.14
C MET A 686 2.78 -9.53 30.48
N MET A 687 2.53 -8.82 31.59
CA MET A 687 2.38 -9.46 32.91
C MET A 687 1.23 -10.46 32.94
N ALA A 688 0.10 -10.15 32.29
CA ALA A 688 -1.06 -11.03 32.24
C ALA A 688 -0.86 -12.24 31.32
N GLU A 689 -0.10 -12.08 30.23
CA GLU A 689 0.33 -13.18 29.35
C GLU A 689 1.21 -14.19 30.11
N THR A 690 2.17 -13.72 30.91
CA THR A 690 3.00 -14.59 31.79
C THR A 690 2.15 -15.33 32.84
N LEU A 691 1.11 -14.69 33.38
CA LEU A 691 0.23 -15.28 34.39
C LEU A 691 -0.98 -16.06 33.82
N GLY A 692 -1.16 -16.11 32.50
CA GLY A 692 -2.28 -16.80 31.87
C GLY A 692 -3.66 -16.19 32.13
N ILE A 693 -3.74 -14.88 32.41
CA ILE A 693 -4.98 -14.15 32.71
C ILE A 693 -5.25 -13.03 31.69
N HIS A 694 -6.44 -12.41 31.75
CA HIS A 694 -6.74 -11.25 30.90
C HIS A 694 -6.14 -9.95 31.49
N ALA A 695 -5.60 -9.08 30.64
CA ALA A 695 -4.92 -7.84 31.02
C ALA A 695 -5.79 -6.87 31.85
N SER A 696 -7.12 -6.93 31.73
CA SER A 696 -8.04 -6.14 32.57
C SER A 696 -8.03 -6.56 34.04
N SER A 697 -7.72 -7.83 34.33
CA SER A 697 -7.74 -8.42 35.68
C SER A 697 -6.43 -8.22 36.44
N LEU A 698 -5.36 -7.82 35.74
CA LEU A 698 -4.11 -7.40 36.33
C LEU A 698 -4.07 -5.88 36.48
N ASN A 699 -3.63 -5.39 37.63
CA ASN A 699 -3.39 -3.98 37.90
C ASN A 699 -1.88 -3.75 38.01
N GLY A 700 -1.36 -2.81 37.23
CA GLY A 700 0.05 -2.45 37.20
C GLY A 700 0.20 -1.11 36.50
N TRP A 701 1.15 -0.30 36.94
CA TRP A 701 1.31 1.09 36.52
C TRP A 701 2.74 1.33 36.05
N VAL A 702 2.88 2.00 34.91
CA VAL A 702 4.13 2.58 34.44
C VAL A 702 3.95 4.10 34.51
N LEU A 703 4.82 4.80 35.21
CA LEU A 703 4.75 6.26 35.46
C LEU A 703 6.00 6.97 34.89
N GLY A 704 6.11 8.28 35.10
CA GLY A 704 7.30 9.04 34.69
C GLY A 704 7.27 9.48 33.22
N GLU A 705 8.44 9.51 32.60
CA GLU A 705 8.59 9.80 31.16
C GLU A 705 7.94 8.70 30.31
N HIS A 706 7.26 9.07 29.22
CA HIS A 706 6.94 8.12 28.15
C HIS A 706 8.20 7.75 27.36
N GLY A 707 8.80 6.61 27.69
CA GLY A 707 9.95 6.06 26.98
C GLY A 707 10.98 5.39 27.90
N ASP A 708 12.25 5.60 27.58
CA ASP A 708 13.37 4.86 28.16
C ASP A 708 13.58 5.10 29.68
N THR A 709 13.12 6.24 30.24
CA THR A 709 13.14 6.50 31.70
C THR A 709 11.76 6.37 32.37
N SER A 710 10.86 5.59 31.77
CA SER A 710 9.59 5.21 32.40
C SER A 710 9.82 4.34 33.66
N VAL A 711 8.96 4.51 34.67
CA VAL A 711 9.11 3.91 36.01
C VAL A 711 8.03 2.84 36.23
N PRO A 712 8.37 1.54 36.26
CA PRO A 712 7.42 0.48 36.59
C PRO A 712 7.17 0.44 38.11
N VAL A 713 5.91 0.58 38.52
CA VAL A 713 5.54 0.60 39.94
C VAL A 713 5.26 -0.82 40.42
N TRP A 714 6.32 -1.54 40.75
CA TRP A 714 6.26 -2.92 41.25
C TRP A 714 5.51 -2.99 42.58
N SER A 715 5.68 -1.98 43.44
CA SER A 715 5.02 -1.89 44.75
C SER A 715 3.49 -1.81 44.65
N GLY A 716 2.95 -1.31 43.54
CA GLY A 716 1.52 -1.23 43.25
C GLY A 716 0.94 -2.40 42.44
N THR A 717 1.78 -3.30 41.94
CA THR A 717 1.35 -4.33 40.98
C THR A 717 0.62 -5.49 41.69
N ASN A 718 -0.59 -5.81 41.24
CA ASN A 718 -1.47 -6.78 41.90
C ASN A 718 -2.46 -7.48 40.94
N VAL A 719 -2.94 -8.65 41.34
CA VAL A 719 -4.07 -9.35 40.74
C VAL A 719 -5.12 -9.57 41.82
N ALA A 720 -6.36 -9.13 41.60
CA ALA A 720 -7.46 -9.18 42.58
C ALA A 720 -7.09 -8.62 43.98
N GLY A 721 -6.21 -7.60 44.04
CA GLY A 721 -5.72 -7.01 45.29
C GLY A 721 -4.55 -7.77 45.94
N VAL A 722 -4.19 -8.96 45.48
CA VAL A 722 -2.99 -9.68 45.92
C VAL A 722 -1.76 -9.04 45.29
N ASN A 723 -0.96 -8.38 46.13
CA ASN A 723 0.24 -7.65 45.73
C ASN A 723 1.37 -8.61 45.35
N LEU A 724 1.95 -8.45 44.15
CA LEU A 724 2.97 -9.38 43.64
C LEU A 724 4.33 -9.23 44.36
N GLN A 725 4.70 -8.02 44.79
CA GLN A 725 5.92 -7.79 45.57
C GLN A 725 5.86 -8.43 46.97
N LYS A 726 4.66 -8.67 47.53
CA LYS A 726 4.52 -9.46 48.76
C LYS A 726 4.70 -10.96 48.54
N LEU A 727 4.53 -11.46 47.31
CA LEU A 727 4.73 -12.88 46.96
C LEU A 727 6.18 -13.14 46.51
N ASN A 728 6.73 -12.24 45.70
CA ASN A 728 8.14 -12.20 45.30
C ASN A 728 8.75 -10.86 45.74
N PRO A 729 9.39 -10.79 46.93
CA PRO A 729 10.03 -9.56 47.42
C PRO A 729 11.14 -9.01 46.52
N GLU A 730 11.73 -9.87 45.68
CA GLU A 730 12.79 -9.49 44.74
C GLU A 730 12.22 -8.98 43.39
N ILE A 731 10.90 -9.02 43.17
CA ILE A 731 10.27 -8.69 41.88
C ILE A 731 10.72 -7.33 41.34
N GLY A 732 11.13 -7.29 40.08
CA GLY A 732 11.59 -6.07 39.42
C GLY A 732 13.03 -5.64 39.76
N THR A 733 13.70 -6.31 40.70
CA THR A 733 15.14 -6.13 40.97
C THR A 733 15.99 -7.01 40.04
N ASP A 734 17.31 -6.81 40.05
CA ASP A 734 18.25 -7.69 39.31
C ASP A 734 18.50 -9.04 40.00
N ALA A 735 18.09 -9.20 41.27
CA ALA A 735 18.19 -10.46 42.01
C ALA A 735 17.06 -11.45 41.65
N ASP A 736 15.95 -10.94 41.12
CA ASP A 736 14.74 -11.69 40.78
C ASP A 736 15.02 -12.90 39.88
N LYS A 737 14.83 -14.11 40.39
CA LYS A 737 15.06 -15.35 39.63
C LYS A 737 14.04 -15.56 38.51
N GLU A 738 12.85 -14.98 38.62
CA GLU A 738 11.83 -15.00 37.56
C GLU A 738 12.03 -13.86 36.55
N GLN A 739 12.94 -12.92 36.86
CA GLN A 739 13.38 -11.83 35.98
C GLN A 739 12.22 -10.94 35.47
N TRP A 740 11.23 -10.64 36.31
CA TRP A 740 10.08 -9.81 35.96
C TRP A 740 10.48 -8.41 35.48
N LYS A 741 11.65 -7.90 35.90
CA LYS A 741 12.26 -6.67 35.36
C LYS A 741 12.34 -6.65 33.83
N ASN A 742 12.51 -7.81 33.18
CA ASN A 742 12.51 -7.93 31.73
C ASN A 742 11.16 -7.57 31.08
N VAL A 743 10.04 -7.64 31.81
CA VAL A 743 8.74 -7.20 31.30
C VAL A 743 8.72 -5.69 31.08
N HIS A 744 9.23 -4.88 32.02
CA HIS A 744 9.34 -3.43 31.80
C HIS A 744 10.28 -3.10 30.65
N LYS A 745 11.42 -3.79 30.54
CA LYS A 745 12.31 -3.67 29.38
C LYS A 745 11.58 -4.00 28.06
N ALA A 746 10.81 -5.08 28.03
CA ALA A 746 10.01 -5.46 26.87
C ALA A 746 8.90 -4.44 26.55
N VAL A 747 8.32 -3.74 27.54
CA VAL A 747 7.37 -2.64 27.31
C VAL A 747 8.03 -1.51 26.51
N VAL A 748 9.22 -1.07 26.93
CA VAL A 748 10.01 -0.05 26.23
C VAL A 748 10.42 -0.56 24.84
N ASP A 749 11.03 -1.75 24.76
CA ASP A 749 11.54 -2.35 23.53
C ASP A 749 10.43 -2.63 22.50
N SER A 750 9.19 -2.92 22.93
CA SER A 750 8.05 -3.22 22.04
C SER A 750 7.70 -2.09 21.08
N ALA A 751 7.94 -0.83 21.46
CA ALA A 751 7.75 0.30 20.56
C ALA A 751 8.73 0.24 19.39
N TYR A 752 10.00 0.00 19.68
CA TYR A 752 11.06 -0.12 18.68
C TYR A 752 10.90 -1.38 17.82
N GLU A 753 10.48 -2.51 18.40
CA GLU A 753 10.22 -3.75 17.65
C GLU A 753 9.04 -3.60 16.68
N VAL A 754 7.91 -3.04 17.10
CA VAL A 754 6.76 -2.79 16.20
C VAL A 754 7.15 -1.82 15.08
N ILE A 755 7.96 -0.80 15.36
CA ILE A 755 8.50 0.11 14.33
C ILE A 755 9.44 -0.65 13.37
N LYS A 756 10.30 -1.54 13.87
CA LYS A 756 11.20 -2.37 13.05
C LYS A 756 10.44 -3.33 12.12
N LEU A 757 9.34 -3.92 12.60
CA LEU A 757 8.54 -4.89 11.84
C LEU A 757 7.54 -4.26 10.88
N LYS A 758 6.87 -3.16 11.28
CA LYS A 758 5.76 -2.52 10.53
C LYS A 758 6.10 -1.15 9.94
N GLY A 759 7.17 -0.51 10.41
CA GLY A 759 7.57 0.86 10.04
C GLY A 759 6.90 1.99 10.84
N TYR A 760 5.93 1.68 11.69
CA TYR A 760 5.19 2.64 12.53
C TYR A 760 4.29 1.94 13.56
N THR A 761 3.97 2.66 14.66
CA THR A 761 2.87 2.33 15.58
C THR A 761 1.60 3.09 15.18
N ASN A 762 0.42 2.51 15.45
CA ASN A 762 -0.88 3.20 15.25
C ASN A 762 -2.03 2.60 16.07
N TRP A 763 -2.31 1.30 15.96
CA TRP A 763 -3.54 0.72 16.52
C TRP A 763 -3.64 0.82 18.04
N ALA A 764 -2.60 0.40 18.76
CA ALA A 764 -2.61 0.42 20.22
C ALA A 764 -2.69 1.85 20.80
N ILE A 765 -2.03 2.83 20.16
CA ILE A 765 -2.13 4.23 20.58
C ILE A 765 -3.50 4.83 20.23
N GLY A 766 -4.10 4.48 19.08
CA GLY A 766 -5.48 4.88 18.73
C GLY A 766 -6.52 4.38 19.73
N MET A 767 -6.41 3.10 20.13
CA MET A 767 -7.25 2.53 21.19
C MET A 767 -7.03 3.22 22.55
N SER A 768 -5.77 3.45 22.94
CA SER A 768 -5.40 4.17 24.17
C SER A 768 -6.00 5.59 24.21
N VAL A 769 -5.88 6.35 23.12
CA VAL A 769 -6.46 7.71 23.00
C VAL A 769 -7.99 7.68 22.99
N SER A 770 -8.63 6.66 22.40
CA SER A 770 -10.09 6.49 22.47
C SER A 770 -10.59 6.26 23.90
N ASP A 771 -9.78 5.62 24.74
CA ASP A 771 -10.12 5.33 26.15
C ASP A 771 -10.03 6.60 27.01
N LEU A 772 -9.00 7.42 26.81
CA LEU A 772 -8.91 8.77 27.39
C LEU A 772 -10.07 9.67 26.93
N THR A 773 -10.37 9.64 25.62
CA THR A 773 -11.48 10.39 25.01
C THR A 773 -12.83 10.01 25.61
N GLU A 774 -13.08 8.71 25.80
CA GLU A 774 -14.31 8.23 26.41
C GLU A 774 -14.48 8.75 27.85
N THR A 775 -13.42 8.69 28.67
CA THR A 775 -13.45 9.18 30.05
C THR A 775 -13.81 10.67 30.12
N ILE A 776 -13.24 11.48 29.23
CA ILE A 776 -13.45 12.93 29.19
C ILE A 776 -14.84 13.29 28.63
N VAL A 777 -15.26 12.68 27.52
CA VAL A 777 -16.55 12.98 26.88
C VAL A 777 -17.73 12.48 27.73
N LYS A 778 -17.64 11.25 28.26
CA LYS A 778 -18.68 10.66 29.12
C LYS A 778 -18.55 11.04 30.61
N ASN A 779 -17.57 11.87 30.98
CA ASN A 779 -17.33 12.35 32.35
C ASN A 779 -17.17 11.22 33.40
N LEU A 780 -16.44 10.15 33.05
CA LEU A 780 -16.45 8.90 33.83
C LEU A 780 -15.63 8.93 35.14
N SER A 781 -14.79 9.95 35.37
CA SER A 781 -13.90 10.04 36.55
C SER A 781 -13.00 8.80 36.72
N ARG A 782 -12.55 8.19 35.62
CA ARG A 782 -11.59 7.08 35.64
C ARG A 782 -10.16 7.58 35.82
N VAL A 783 -9.33 6.74 36.45
CA VAL A 783 -7.89 7.01 36.66
C VAL A 783 -7.06 6.49 35.50
N HIS A 784 -6.21 7.34 34.92
CA HIS A 784 -5.30 7.01 33.83
C HIS A 784 -3.89 7.57 34.10
N PRO A 785 -2.80 6.85 33.80
CA PRO A 785 -1.45 7.40 33.92
C PRO A 785 -1.16 8.24 32.66
N VAL A 786 -1.38 9.55 32.77
CA VAL A 786 -1.26 10.51 31.67
C VAL A 786 -0.32 11.65 32.05
N SER A 787 0.30 12.26 31.05
CA SER A 787 1.27 13.34 31.29
C SER A 787 0.55 14.60 31.76
N THR A 788 0.91 15.05 32.97
CA THR A 788 0.34 16.21 33.66
C THR A 788 1.46 17.01 34.30
N MET A 789 1.18 18.25 34.72
CA MET A 789 2.13 19.05 35.48
C MET A 789 2.30 18.50 36.90
N VAL A 790 3.51 18.06 37.25
CA VAL A 790 3.81 17.40 38.54
C VAL A 790 4.62 18.25 39.51
N LYS A 791 4.75 19.55 39.22
CA LYS A 791 5.43 20.49 40.12
C LYS A 791 4.84 20.39 41.55
N ASP A 792 5.74 20.40 42.52
CA ASP A 792 5.49 20.27 43.96
C ASP A 792 4.99 18.87 44.41
N MET A 793 5.01 17.87 43.51
CA MET A 793 4.72 16.46 43.83
C MET A 793 6.02 15.65 43.94
N TYR A 794 6.07 14.69 44.87
CA TYR A 794 7.23 13.80 45.09
C TYR A 794 8.59 14.52 45.26
N GLY A 795 8.59 15.80 45.65
CA GLY A 795 9.80 16.62 45.77
C GLY A 795 10.35 17.19 44.44
N ILE A 796 9.54 17.24 43.38
CA ILE A 796 9.90 17.81 42.08
C ILE A 796 9.54 19.31 42.06
N GLY A 797 10.53 20.20 42.15
CA GLY A 797 10.29 21.66 42.16
C GLY A 797 10.13 22.32 40.77
N SER A 798 10.44 21.59 39.69
CA SER A 798 10.47 22.11 38.31
C SER A 798 9.09 22.08 37.63
N GLU A 799 8.84 22.97 36.67
CA GLU A 799 7.62 22.98 35.84
C GLU A 799 7.60 21.89 34.75
N VAL A 800 7.80 20.63 35.15
CA VAL A 800 7.81 19.49 34.23
C VAL A 800 6.43 18.86 34.09
N PHE A 801 6.14 18.38 32.89
CA PHE A 801 5.08 17.41 32.63
C PHE A 801 5.67 16.00 32.63
N LEU A 802 5.03 15.05 33.31
CA LEU A 802 5.29 13.62 33.23
C LEU A 802 4.06 12.83 33.68
N SER A 803 4.08 11.51 33.51
CA SER A 803 2.90 10.68 33.73
C SER A 803 2.70 10.29 35.20
N LEU A 804 1.55 10.67 35.75
CA LEU A 804 1.04 10.24 37.05
C LEU A 804 -0.42 9.74 36.91
N PRO A 805 -0.95 8.91 37.83
CA PRO A 805 -2.33 8.47 37.76
C PRO A 805 -3.27 9.65 38.02
N CYS A 806 -3.97 10.11 36.99
CA CYS A 806 -4.87 11.26 37.02
C CYS A 806 -6.33 10.81 36.90
N VAL A 807 -7.21 11.38 37.72
CA VAL A 807 -8.66 11.28 37.52
C VAL A 807 -9.05 12.20 36.36
N LEU A 808 -9.61 11.62 35.30
CA LEU A 808 -10.04 12.38 34.13
C LEU A 808 -11.56 12.57 34.10
N SER A 809 -11.97 13.78 33.76
CA SER A 809 -13.37 14.23 33.78
C SER A 809 -13.68 15.07 32.53
N SER A 810 -14.91 15.58 32.44
CA SER A 810 -15.33 16.57 31.44
C SER A 810 -14.51 17.86 31.46
N ASN A 811 -13.80 18.15 32.56
CA ASN A 811 -12.91 19.30 32.72
C ASN A 811 -11.42 18.96 32.52
N GLY A 812 -11.11 17.73 32.08
CA GLY A 812 -9.73 17.22 31.96
C GLY A 812 -9.24 16.60 33.27
N VAL A 813 -8.01 16.88 33.67
CA VAL A 813 -7.40 16.37 34.91
C VAL A 813 -8.07 17.02 36.13
N SER A 814 -8.98 16.30 36.80
CA SER A 814 -9.65 16.82 37.99
C SER A 814 -8.80 16.67 39.25
N SER A 815 -8.02 15.60 39.36
CA SER A 815 -7.09 15.36 40.46
C SER A 815 -5.99 14.38 40.06
N VAL A 816 -4.88 14.38 40.81
CA VAL A 816 -3.79 13.41 40.68
C VAL A 816 -3.81 12.52 41.92
N VAL A 817 -3.69 11.21 41.72
CA VAL A 817 -3.62 10.23 42.81
C VAL A 817 -2.23 10.30 43.43
N ASN A 818 -2.17 10.64 44.72
CA ASN A 818 -0.94 10.56 45.50
C ASN A 818 -0.64 9.09 45.82
N MET A 819 -0.01 8.41 44.86
CA MET A 819 0.37 7.01 44.96
C MET A 819 1.54 6.85 45.95
N THR A 820 1.43 5.90 46.89
CA THR A 820 2.54 5.52 47.75
C THR A 820 3.59 4.79 46.92
N LEU A 821 4.76 5.40 46.76
CA LEU A 821 5.90 4.86 46.03
C LEU A 821 7.04 4.55 47.01
N THR A 822 7.88 3.58 46.68
CA THR A 822 9.14 3.32 47.39
C THR A 822 10.17 4.41 47.12
N ASP A 823 11.18 4.56 47.97
CA ASP A 823 12.24 5.57 47.80
C ASP A 823 12.99 5.43 46.46
N ASP A 824 13.17 4.21 45.97
CA ASP A 824 13.76 3.94 44.65
C ASP A 824 12.83 4.36 43.50
N GLU A 825 11.53 4.01 43.55
CA GLU A 825 10.53 4.47 42.58
C GLU A 825 10.43 6.01 42.56
N VAL A 826 10.54 6.68 43.72
CA VAL A 826 10.61 8.15 43.82
C VAL A 826 11.92 8.70 43.24
N ALA A 827 13.06 8.05 43.47
CA ALA A 827 14.34 8.46 42.91
C ALA A 827 14.37 8.31 41.37
N GLN A 828 13.81 7.23 40.84
CA GLN A 828 13.62 7.05 39.40
C GLN A 828 12.71 8.13 38.82
N LEU A 829 11.57 8.43 39.47
CA LEU A 829 10.63 9.47 39.03
C LEU A 829 11.27 10.87 38.98
N LYS A 830 12.08 11.22 40.00
CA LYS A 830 12.89 12.45 40.01
C LYS A 830 13.91 12.48 38.87
N LYS A 831 14.59 11.37 38.60
CA LYS A 831 15.54 11.26 37.48
C LYS A 831 14.86 11.48 36.12
N SER A 832 13.65 10.96 35.92
CA SER A 832 12.85 11.25 34.71
C SER A 832 12.49 12.73 34.62
N ALA A 833 12.07 13.34 35.74
CA ALA A 833 11.78 14.77 35.84
C ALA A 833 12.99 15.65 35.50
N ASP A 834 14.16 15.35 36.07
CA ASP A 834 15.42 16.08 35.81
C ASP A 834 15.87 15.94 34.35
N THR A 835 15.69 14.75 33.76
CA THR A 835 15.99 14.49 32.33
C THR A 835 15.09 15.34 31.43
N LEU A 836 13.79 15.41 31.72
CA LEU A 836 12.84 16.23 30.97
C LEU A 836 13.07 17.73 31.18
N TRP A 837 13.36 18.16 32.41
CA TRP A 837 13.71 19.55 32.73
C TRP A 837 14.98 20.00 32.01
N GLY A 838 15.98 19.11 31.94
CA GLY A 838 17.22 19.33 31.21
C GLY A 838 17.01 19.64 29.73
N ILE A 839 15.96 19.11 29.11
CA ILE A 839 15.56 19.43 27.73
C ILE A 839 14.71 20.71 27.69
N GLN A 840 13.75 20.85 28.61
CA GLN A 840 12.77 21.96 28.62
C GLN A 840 13.42 23.33 28.84
N LYS A 841 14.40 23.43 29.75
CA LYS A 841 15.10 24.68 30.06
C LYS A 841 15.88 25.27 28.87
N ASP A 842 16.29 24.40 27.92
CA ASP A 842 17.11 24.76 26.75
C ASP A 842 16.25 25.03 25.50
N LEU A 843 14.91 24.92 25.61
CA LEU A 843 13.98 25.25 24.53
C LEU A 843 13.91 26.76 24.31
N LYS A 844 13.97 27.16 23.05
CA LYS A 844 13.89 28.58 22.65
C LYS A 844 12.49 28.93 22.19
N ASP A 845 12.08 30.14 22.58
CA ASP A 845 10.88 30.81 22.10
C ASP A 845 9.57 30.01 22.36
N VAL A 846 9.40 29.43 23.55
CA VAL A 846 8.21 28.62 23.95
C VAL A 846 7.20 29.45 24.73
#